data_AF-A0A4Y8PZB1-F1
#
_entry.id   AF-A0A4Y8PZB1-F1
#
_cell.length_a   1.000
_cell.length_b   1.000
_cell.length_c   1.000
_cell.angle_alpha   90.00
_cell.angle_beta   90.00
_cell.angle_gamma   90.00
#
_symmetry.space_group_name_H-M   'P 1'
#
loop_
_entity.id
_entity.type
_entity.pdbx_description
1 polymer ?
#
loop_
_entity_poly.entity_id
_entity_poly.type
_entity_poly.pdbx_seq_one_letter_code
_entity_poly.pdbx_strand_id
1 'polypeptide(L)'
;MITEHDILSFMRDPAYKPMTYQELEKHYGISDAAEFKELVKLLNELEQSGHLIRGKSDRYGVPERSNLLRGKLQAHAKGFGFLIPDDKNHADVYINQHDMNTAMNGDIVLVKITSKGQAGGRLEGEVAQIITRANTQIVGTFQSQDGFGFVVPDDKRMNRDIFIPKHAFMGAQTGQKVVVHIVHYPEGRAAAEGEVIEVLGHKDEPGVDILSIIRKFQLPEAFPEAVTEEAEHAPETISEEELRGQGRRDLRDKVIVTIDGEDAKDLDDAVHVERLENGHYVLGVHIADVSYYVRENSELDREAYNRGTSVYLVDRVIPMLPHRLSNGICSLNPRVDRLTMSCEMEFDEQLKVVRHDIFTSVIRTSERMTYSNVRKLLRDEEVEPELLERYGYLLDQFKLMEELAMKLRGRRMKRGAIDFDFDEAKIIVNPEGKPIDIVKRERSIAEMIIEEFMLAANETVAEHFYFLKVPFLYRVHEDPDAEKLIHFMEFITNFGYAVKGKGNTVHPRALQELLEQIKDTPEETVISKVMLRSMKQARYDAQSLGHFGLAAEFYSHFTSPIRRYPDLIIHRVIREVLENGGVLSEQRLEYLASRMDDIARQSSERERLAVEAERETDALKKAEFMLDKVGEEFEGMISGVTNFGIFVELDNTVEGLIRLGDMTDDYYHYHENQHALIGERTSKIYRIGDEVKVRVSRVSAEEQTIDFEMVDMKPRAGGKPFPRGGKGGGGGRPGDRRGGKGGDARGSRVGDGRGGKKRRGKAAGGIRLGGGAIAAGPGEAAGGKKGRRGGHEGAPSAGEAVAGAGRGGLVAGAAERGEATGRAGRGRAAGASEALHGRDASGEARHGGRAGDAEHGGRVGDAGHGGRLGDAGEGGAGRRKRKRRGKGGAGGGAAHGDAALMGGGDGGAAGGVGGAAEARAPRDAAAAGGAAAGEPRRAKRRAAGAGDVVGAGVGSSAAGAGGREAGGGEGGARKGGGRSRREVIALGNEVLAGAGRRGASSGGGGLDWASGVNALAKGGRRSSGGGSGSGGGSGSGAGGGGGKKRRK
;
A
#
# COMPACT_ATOMS: atom_id res chain seq x y z
N MET A 1 -2.07 -37.93 7.89
CA MET A 1 -1.89 -36.92 6.82
C MET A 1 -0.53 -36.29 6.99
N ILE A 2 0.22 -36.10 5.90
CA ILE A 2 1.57 -35.52 5.91
C ILE A 2 1.44 -34.03 5.55
N THR A 3 2.11 -33.15 6.28
CA THR A 3 2.07 -31.70 6.05
C THR A 3 3.29 -31.22 5.25
N GLU A 4 3.21 -29.99 4.70
CA GLU A 4 4.38 -29.29 4.16
C GLU A 4 5.54 -29.24 5.17
N HIS A 5 5.22 -28.97 6.45
CA HIS A 5 6.21 -28.89 7.51
C HIS A 5 6.95 -30.22 7.71
N ASP A 6 6.25 -31.36 7.65
CA ASP A 6 6.86 -32.70 7.79
C ASP A 6 7.80 -33.04 6.64
N ILE A 7 7.53 -32.56 5.43
CA ILE A 7 8.38 -32.76 4.25
C ILE A 7 9.59 -31.82 4.31
N LEU A 8 9.37 -30.52 4.51
CA LEU A 8 10.44 -29.53 4.50
C LEU A 8 11.39 -29.69 5.70
N SER A 9 10.88 -30.04 6.89
CA SER A 9 11.73 -30.31 8.06
C SER A 9 12.58 -31.56 7.86
N PHE A 10 11.99 -32.66 7.37
CA PHE A 10 12.71 -33.90 7.05
C PHE A 10 13.80 -33.66 6.00
N MET A 11 13.49 -32.97 4.89
CA MET A 11 14.49 -32.69 3.85
C MET A 11 15.56 -31.67 4.29
N ARG A 12 15.29 -30.87 5.33
CA ARG A 12 16.25 -29.94 5.98
C ARG A 12 17.14 -30.62 7.03
N ASP A 13 16.88 -31.85 7.47
CA ASP A 13 17.72 -32.59 8.44
C ASP A 13 19.12 -32.94 7.87
N PRO A 14 20.24 -32.66 8.56
CA PRO A 14 21.61 -32.92 8.06
C PRO A 14 21.90 -34.34 7.55
N ALA A 15 21.19 -35.36 8.01
CA ALA A 15 21.34 -36.74 7.54
C ALA A 15 20.50 -37.08 6.29
N TYR A 16 19.53 -36.24 5.91
CA TYR A 16 18.69 -36.46 4.73
C TYR A 16 19.51 -36.52 3.42
N LYS A 17 19.22 -37.55 2.62
CA LYS A 17 19.77 -37.75 1.27
C LYS A 17 18.61 -37.66 0.27
N PRO A 18 18.73 -36.89 -0.84
CA PRO A 18 17.63 -36.71 -1.80
C PRO A 18 16.97 -38.02 -2.24
N MET A 19 15.67 -38.16 -1.98
CA MET A 19 14.86 -39.36 -2.19
C MET A 19 13.93 -39.23 -3.40
N THR A 20 13.62 -40.33 -4.08
CA THR A 20 12.53 -40.38 -5.07
C THR A 20 11.17 -40.41 -4.38
N TYR A 21 10.08 -40.16 -5.11
CA TYR A 21 8.73 -40.26 -4.54
C TYR A 21 8.44 -41.64 -3.93
N GLN A 22 8.96 -42.72 -4.53
CA GLN A 22 8.82 -44.10 -4.04
C GLN A 22 9.60 -44.36 -2.74
N GLU A 23 10.75 -43.68 -2.58
CA GLU A 23 11.53 -43.75 -1.34
C GLU A 23 10.87 -42.92 -0.22
N LEU A 24 10.21 -41.81 -0.56
CA LEU A 24 9.41 -40.99 0.37
C LEU A 24 8.12 -41.69 0.80
N GLU A 25 7.36 -42.24 -0.14
CA GLU A 25 6.19 -43.11 0.09
C GLU A 25 6.52 -44.20 1.11
N LYS A 26 7.63 -44.92 0.88
CA LYS A 26 8.13 -45.96 1.78
C LYS A 26 8.66 -45.41 3.12
N HIS A 27 9.23 -44.21 3.15
CA HIS A 27 9.72 -43.58 4.38
C HIS A 27 8.57 -43.19 5.31
N TYR A 28 7.52 -42.57 4.79
CA TYR A 28 6.34 -42.18 5.56
C TYR A 28 5.35 -43.35 5.80
N GLY A 29 5.64 -44.53 5.26
CA GLY A 29 4.83 -45.75 5.49
C GLY A 29 3.48 -45.76 4.76
N ILE A 30 3.34 -44.97 3.70
CA ILE A 30 2.10 -44.85 2.93
C ILE A 30 1.76 -46.22 2.31
N SER A 31 0.49 -46.61 2.45
CA SER A 31 -0.04 -47.84 1.86
C SER A 31 -1.45 -47.69 1.28
N ASP A 32 -2.07 -46.51 1.41
CA ASP A 32 -3.35 -46.17 0.79
C ASP A 32 -3.18 -45.26 -0.45
N ALA A 33 -4.09 -45.41 -1.41
CA ALA A 33 -4.04 -44.71 -2.69
C ALA A 33 -4.48 -43.23 -2.59
N ALA A 34 -5.30 -42.84 -1.62
CA ALA A 34 -5.64 -41.44 -1.39
C ALA A 34 -4.49 -40.73 -0.66
N GLU A 35 -3.89 -41.35 0.36
CA GLU A 35 -2.69 -40.79 1.02
C GLU A 35 -1.51 -40.62 0.04
N PHE A 36 -1.29 -41.58 -0.86
CA PHE A 36 -0.29 -41.45 -1.93
C PHE A 36 -0.60 -40.28 -2.87
N LYS A 37 -1.87 -40.09 -3.26
CA LYS A 37 -2.31 -39.00 -4.12
C LYS A 37 -2.07 -37.63 -3.47
N GLU A 38 -2.35 -37.49 -2.18
CA GLU A 38 -2.09 -36.25 -1.45
C GLU A 38 -0.59 -35.99 -1.25
N LEU A 39 0.25 -37.01 -1.01
CA LEU A 39 1.71 -36.83 -1.02
C LEU A 39 2.21 -36.33 -2.39
N VAL A 40 1.75 -36.93 -3.49
CA VAL A 40 2.17 -36.51 -4.84
C VAL A 40 1.67 -35.10 -5.17
N LYS A 41 0.45 -34.75 -4.76
CA LYS A 41 -0.11 -33.40 -4.89
C LYS A 41 0.75 -32.38 -4.11
N LEU A 42 1.05 -32.65 -2.84
CA LEU A 42 1.88 -31.79 -1.99
C LEU A 42 3.32 -31.66 -2.52
N LEU A 43 3.95 -32.75 -2.99
CA LEU A 43 5.27 -32.68 -3.62
C LEU A 43 5.27 -31.83 -4.89
N ASN A 44 4.21 -31.91 -5.71
CA ASN A 44 4.05 -31.05 -6.88
C ASN A 44 3.82 -29.58 -6.49
N GLU A 45 3.01 -29.30 -5.48
CA GLU A 45 2.76 -27.94 -4.95
C GLU A 45 4.06 -27.31 -4.41
N LEU A 46 4.90 -28.10 -3.74
CA LEU A 46 6.22 -27.66 -3.24
C LEU A 46 7.28 -27.53 -4.34
N GLU A 47 7.24 -28.37 -5.39
CA GLU A 47 8.10 -28.23 -6.57
C GLU A 47 7.72 -26.99 -7.41
N GLN A 48 6.41 -26.76 -7.63
CA GLN A 48 5.88 -25.60 -8.37
C GLN A 48 6.08 -24.28 -7.63
N SER A 49 5.95 -24.27 -6.29
CA SER A 49 6.25 -23.09 -5.48
C SER A 49 7.76 -22.90 -5.24
N GLY A 50 8.62 -23.83 -5.68
CA GLY A 50 10.09 -23.74 -5.58
C GLY A 50 10.66 -23.96 -4.18
N HIS A 51 9.87 -24.47 -3.24
CA HIS A 51 10.34 -24.90 -1.91
C HIS A 51 11.05 -26.27 -1.96
N LEU A 52 10.76 -27.06 -3.00
CA LEU A 52 11.53 -28.23 -3.39
C LEU A 52 12.12 -28.07 -4.80
N ILE A 53 13.22 -28.76 -5.03
CA ILE A 53 13.82 -29.00 -6.35
C ILE A 53 13.85 -30.50 -6.62
N ARG A 54 13.46 -30.88 -7.83
CA ARG A 54 13.61 -32.25 -8.34
C ARG A 54 14.85 -32.32 -9.24
N GLY A 55 15.83 -33.12 -8.82
CA GLY A 55 17.05 -33.35 -9.59
C GLY A 55 16.79 -34.22 -10.84
N LYS A 56 17.77 -34.26 -11.77
CA LYS A 56 17.74 -35.05 -13.02
C LYS A 56 17.65 -36.58 -12.85
N SER A 57 17.47 -37.06 -11.62
CA SER A 57 17.31 -38.46 -11.21
C SER A 57 16.00 -38.68 -10.44
N ASP A 58 15.02 -37.79 -10.61
CA ASP A 58 13.71 -37.75 -9.95
C ASP A 58 13.79 -37.82 -8.41
N ARG A 59 14.86 -37.22 -7.85
CA ARG A 59 15.12 -37.11 -6.41
C ARG A 59 14.85 -35.70 -5.92
N TYR A 60 14.06 -35.58 -4.86
CA TYR A 60 13.65 -34.34 -4.23
C TYR A 60 14.64 -33.86 -3.17
N GLY A 61 14.84 -32.55 -3.09
CA GLY A 61 15.56 -31.90 -2.01
C GLY A 61 15.19 -30.42 -1.91
N VAL A 62 15.63 -29.75 -0.85
CA VAL A 62 15.37 -28.32 -0.65
C VAL A 62 16.47 -27.44 -1.30
N PRO A 63 16.15 -26.26 -1.87
CA PRO A 63 17.09 -25.41 -2.64
C PRO A 63 18.39 -25.06 -1.91
N GLU A 64 18.30 -24.74 -0.61
CA GLU A 64 19.38 -24.24 0.23
C GLU A 64 20.57 -25.23 0.27
N ARG A 65 20.26 -26.53 0.20
CA ARG A 65 21.25 -27.63 0.19
C ARG A 65 22.03 -27.75 -1.12
N SER A 66 21.50 -27.17 -2.19
CA SER A 66 22.18 -27.09 -3.49
C SER A 66 22.87 -25.73 -3.71
N ASN A 67 23.00 -24.91 -2.64
CA ASN A 67 23.49 -23.53 -2.71
C ASN A 67 22.67 -22.69 -3.72
N LEU A 68 21.37 -22.97 -3.78
CA LEU A 68 20.35 -22.16 -4.43
C LEU A 68 19.58 -21.40 -3.35
N LEU A 69 19.21 -20.15 -3.66
CA LEU A 69 18.42 -19.29 -2.78
C LEU A 69 17.14 -18.86 -3.52
N ARG A 70 16.00 -19.02 -2.85
CA ARG A 70 14.69 -18.60 -3.36
C ARG A 70 14.42 -17.15 -2.94
N GLY A 71 13.74 -16.41 -3.81
CA GLY A 71 13.30 -15.05 -3.52
C GLY A 71 12.71 -14.33 -4.74
N LYS A 72 12.41 -13.04 -4.56
CA LYS A 72 11.87 -12.17 -5.60
C LYS A 72 12.98 -11.37 -6.27
N LEU A 73 13.04 -11.42 -7.61
CA LEU A 73 13.97 -10.62 -8.41
C LEU A 73 13.52 -9.16 -8.44
N GLN A 74 14.39 -8.23 -8.04
CA GLN A 74 14.24 -6.79 -8.28
C GLN A 74 15.24 -6.35 -9.34
N ALA A 75 14.76 -6.08 -10.56
CA ALA A 75 15.62 -5.62 -11.65
C ALA A 75 15.81 -4.09 -11.62
N HIS A 76 16.89 -3.63 -12.25
CA HIS A 76 17.23 -2.21 -12.41
C HIS A 76 17.23 -1.86 -13.90
N ALA A 77 16.81 -0.62 -14.26
CA ALA A 77 16.82 -0.10 -15.64
C ALA A 77 18.21 -0.04 -16.34
N LYS A 78 19.26 -0.53 -15.68
CA LYS A 78 20.62 -0.71 -16.23
C LYS A 78 20.92 -2.17 -16.60
N GLY A 79 19.92 -3.06 -16.50
CA GLY A 79 19.99 -4.47 -16.89
C GLY A 79 20.47 -5.44 -15.80
N PHE A 80 21.04 -4.99 -14.69
CA PHE A 80 21.35 -5.83 -13.53
C PHE A 80 20.14 -5.97 -12.59
N GLY A 81 20.23 -6.89 -11.61
CA GLY A 81 19.20 -7.05 -10.59
C GLY A 81 19.74 -7.46 -9.23
N PHE A 82 18.82 -7.61 -8.27
CA PHE A 82 19.06 -8.18 -6.95
C PHE A 82 18.00 -9.24 -6.65
N LEU A 83 18.40 -10.38 -6.10
CA LEU A 83 17.46 -11.24 -5.39
C LEU A 83 17.21 -10.64 -4.01
N ILE A 84 15.93 -10.40 -3.69
CA ILE A 84 15.47 -10.24 -2.31
C ILE A 84 15.09 -11.65 -1.81
N PRO A 85 15.85 -12.26 -0.88
CA PRO A 85 15.57 -13.63 -0.44
C PRO A 85 14.28 -13.74 0.36
N ASP A 86 13.66 -14.94 0.34
CA ASP A 86 12.53 -15.23 1.24
C ASP A 86 12.98 -15.34 2.71
N ASP A 87 14.16 -15.94 2.93
CA ASP A 87 14.82 -15.93 4.23
C ASP A 87 15.44 -14.55 4.53
N LYS A 88 14.74 -13.76 5.34
CA LYS A 88 15.17 -12.43 5.81
C LYS A 88 16.51 -12.42 6.56
N ASN A 89 17.03 -13.58 7.00
CA ASN A 89 18.36 -13.68 7.61
C ASN A 89 19.49 -13.64 6.56
N HIS A 90 19.16 -13.78 5.27
CA HIS A 90 20.10 -13.76 4.17
C HIS A 90 20.13 -12.38 3.49
N ALA A 91 21.32 -11.87 3.19
CA ALA A 91 21.48 -10.60 2.49
C ALA A 91 21.10 -10.69 1.00
N ASP A 92 20.66 -9.57 0.43
CA ASP A 92 20.37 -9.42 -1.00
C ASP A 92 21.54 -9.92 -1.87
N VAL A 93 21.24 -10.73 -2.89
CA VAL A 93 22.23 -11.27 -3.83
C VAL A 93 22.21 -10.43 -5.10
N TYR A 94 23.34 -9.83 -5.45
CA TYR A 94 23.51 -9.08 -6.70
C TYR A 94 23.66 -10.03 -7.90
N ILE A 95 23.01 -9.67 -9.02
CA ILE A 95 22.97 -10.47 -10.25
C ILE A 95 23.33 -9.56 -11.42
N ASN A 96 24.38 -9.89 -12.17
CA ASN A 96 24.77 -9.10 -13.35
C ASN A 96 23.73 -9.26 -14.48
N GLN A 97 23.75 -8.34 -15.43
CA GLN A 97 22.86 -8.38 -16.60
C GLN A 97 22.95 -9.68 -17.41
N HIS A 98 24.14 -10.27 -17.52
CA HIS A 98 24.32 -11.57 -18.16
C HIS A 98 23.71 -12.72 -17.35
N ASP A 99 23.77 -12.62 -16.02
CA ASP A 99 23.47 -13.70 -15.09
C ASP A 99 21.99 -13.71 -14.64
N MET A 100 21.19 -12.73 -15.10
CA MET A 100 19.72 -12.75 -14.99
C MET A 100 19.07 -13.75 -15.96
N ASN A 101 19.81 -14.25 -16.96
CA ASN A 101 19.31 -15.14 -18.01
C ASN A 101 18.04 -14.59 -18.71
N THR A 102 16.86 -15.16 -18.43
CA THR A 102 15.57 -14.76 -19.04
C THR A 102 14.59 -14.17 -18.02
N ALA A 103 15.02 -13.89 -16.79
CA ALA A 103 14.17 -13.42 -15.71
C ALA A 103 13.83 -11.94 -15.81
N MET A 104 12.60 -11.59 -15.42
CA MET A 104 12.04 -10.24 -15.46
C MET A 104 11.85 -9.67 -14.06
N ASN A 105 11.65 -8.34 -13.98
CA ASN A 105 11.41 -7.65 -12.72
C ASN A 105 10.21 -8.25 -11.98
N GLY A 106 10.41 -8.70 -10.75
CA GLY A 106 9.38 -9.28 -9.89
C GLY A 106 9.23 -10.79 -9.97
N ASP A 107 9.86 -11.48 -10.93
CA ASP A 107 9.82 -12.94 -11.02
C ASP A 107 10.32 -13.61 -9.73
N ILE A 108 9.68 -14.71 -9.31
CA ILE A 108 10.21 -15.57 -8.24
C ILE A 108 11.20 -16.54 -8.86
N VAL A 109 12.41 -16.59 -8.32
CA VAL A 109 13.56 -17.30 -8.93
C VAL A 109 14.37 -18.08 -7.89
N LEU A 110 15.06 -19.11 -8.36
CA LEU A 110 16.16 -19.74 -7.64
C LEU A 110 17.49 -19.21 -8.19
N VAL A 111 18.27 -18.54 -7.33
CA VAL A 111 19.58 -18.00 -7.67
C VAL A 111 20.67 -18.88 -7.06
N LYS A 112 21.61 -19.31 -7.88
CA LYS A 112 22.81 -20.00 -7.44
C LYS A 112 23.84 -18.97 -6.99
N ILE A 113 24.28 -19.03 -5.73
CA ILE A 113 25.33 -18.12 -5.24
C ILE A 113 26.67 -18.52 -5.90
N THR A 114 27.23 -17.65 -6.73
CA THR A 114 28.45 -17.88 -7.50
C THR A 114 29.70 -17.35 -6.79
N SER A 115 29.55 -16.28 -6.00
CA SER A 115 30.67 -15.59 -5.35
C SER A 115 30.26 -14.94 -4.02
N LYS A 116 31.25 -14.79 -3.14
CA LYS A 116 31.22 -13.86 -2.01
C LYS A 116 32.31 -12.83 -2.29
N GLY A 117 31.94 -11.56 -2.51
CA GLY A 117 32.87 -10.55 -3.01
C GLY A 117 34.15 -10.42 -2.16
N GLN A 118 35.30 -10.21 -2.82
CA GLN A 118 36.68 -10.33 -2.28
C GLN A 118 37.11 -9.29 -1.20
N ALA A 119 36.20 -8.86 -0.34
CA ALA A 119 36.46 -8.09 0.88
C ALA A 119 35.44 -8.39 2.01
N GLY A 120 34.59 -9.42 1.86
CA GLY A 120 33.32 -9.49 2.60
C GLY A 120 32.25 -8.60 1.95
N GLY A 121 32.30 -8.46 0.62
CA GLY A 121 31.34 -7.67 -0.15
C GLY A 121 29.98 -8.38 -0.30
N ARG A 122 29.05 -7.71 -1.00
CA ARG A 122 27.75 -8.29 -1.38
C ARG A 122 27.91 -9.66 -2.03
N LEU A 123 26.91 -10.50 -1.82
CA LEU A 123 26.84 -11.83 -2.42
C LEU A 123 26.48 -11.68 -3.90
N GLU A 124 27.06 -12.55 -4.73
CA GLU A 124 26.85 -12.54 -6.18
C GLU A 124 26.27 -13.89 -6.61
N GLY A 125 25.39 -13.89 -7.61
CA GLY A 125 24.71 -15.10 -8.07
C GLY A 125 24.17 -15.03 -9.50
N GLU A 126 23.73 -16.19 -9.96
CA GLU A 126 23.18 -16.44 -11.31
C GLU A 126 21.77 -17.03 -11.17
N VAL A 127 20.81 -16.57 -11.97
CA VAL A 127 19.45 -17.15 -12.02
C VAL A 127 19.54 -18.55 -12.62
N ALA A 128 19.36 -19.56 -11.77
CA ALA A 128 19.46 -20.98 -12.14
C ALA A 128 18.12 -21.54 -12.63
N GLN A 129 17.01 -21.06 -12.06
CA GLN A 129 15.65 -21.42 -12.45
C GLN A 129 14.68 -20.29 -12.14
N ILE A 130 13.64 -20.14 -12.95
CA ILE A 130 12.52 -19.24 -12.72
C ILE A 130 11.34 -20.10 -12.26
N ILE A 131 10.77 -19.74 -11.11
CA ILE A 131 9.72 -20.50 -10.41
C ILE A 131 8.34 -19.92 -10.72
N THR A 132 8.23 -18.59 -10.73
CA THR A 132 6.96 -17.91 -11.05
C THR A 132 7.25 -16.65 -11.85
N ARG A 133 6.61 -16.51 -13.01
CA ARG A 133 6.62 -15.28 -13.80
C ARG A 133 5.70 -14.26 -13.14
N ALA A 134 6.21 -13.06 -12.87
CA ALA A 134 5.39 -11.95 -12.38
C ALA A 134 4.73 -11.16 -13.52
N ASN A 135 5.33 -11.20 -14.71
CA ASN A 135 4.94 -10.39 -15.86
C ASN A 135 4.32 -11.27 -16.95
N THR A 136 3.01 -11.50 -16.88
CA THR A 136 2.24 -12.16 -17.95
C THR A 136 1.60 -11.16 -18.92
N GLN A 137 1.33 -9.94 -18.43
CA GLN A 137 0.83 -8.80 -19.18
C GLN A 137 1.75 -7.59 -18.95
N ILE A 138 1.96 -6.77 -19.98
CA ILE A 138 2.79 -5.56 -19.94
C ILE A 138 2.05 -4.38 -20.56
N VAL A 139 2.09 -3.24 -19.88
CA VAL A 139 1.68 -1.95 -20.45
C VAL A 139 2.87 -1.27 -21.11
N GLY A 140 2.64 -0.70 -22.29
CA GLY A 140 3.65 0.07 -23.01
C GLY A 140 3.07 0.87 -24.17
N THR A 141 3.95 1.59 -24.87
CA THR A 141 3.59 2.38 -26.06
C THR A 141 3.88 1.60 -27.34
N PHE A 142 2.87 1.42 -28.19
CA PHE A 142 2.97 0.70 -29.45
C PHE A 142 3.65 1.52 -30.55
N GLN A 143 4.46 0.86 -31.37
CA GLN A 143 5.14 1.41 -32.54
C GLN A 143 5.07 0.42 -33.71
N SER A 144 4.31 0.75 -34.75
CA SER A 144 4.27 -0.05 -35.98
C SER A 144 5.48 0.22 -36.87
N GLN A 145 5.99 -0.83 -37.50
CA GLN A 145 6.92 -0.77 -38.63
C GLN A 145 6.36 -1.57 -39.82
N ASP A 146 7.10 -1.68 -40.92
CA ASP A 146 6.69 -2.42 -42.11
C ASP A 146 6.69 -3.94 -41.89
N GLY A 147 5.55 -4.48 -41.44
CA GLY A 147 5.30 -5.93 -41.33
C GLY A 147 5.33 -6.50 -39.91
N PHE A 148 5.69 -5.70 -38.91
CA PHE A 148 5.70 -6.04 -37.49
C PHE A 148 5.62 -4.77 -36.64
N GLY A 149 5.43 -4.91 -35.34
CA GLY A 149 5.42 -3.81 -34.39
C GLY A 149 6.31 -4.09 -33.19
N PHE A 150 6.57 -3.05 -32.40
CA PHE A 150 7.18 -3.16 -31.08
C PHE A 150 6.29 -2.47 -30.05
N VAL A 151 6.33 -2.94 -28.81
CA VAL A 151 5.83 -2.22 -27.64
C VAL A 151 7.00 -1.92 -26.73
N VAL A 152 7.21 -0.63 -26.48
CA VAL A 152 8.20 -0.12 -25.53
C VAL A 152 7.55 -0.15 -24.14
N PRO A 153 8.02 -0.97 -23.18
CA PRO A 153 7.41 -1.07 -21.85
C PRO A 153 7.47 0.23 -21.06
N ASP A 154 6.41 0.54 -20.32
CA ASP A 154 6.39 1.71 -19.43
C ASP A 154 7.30 1.50 -18.21
N ASP A 155 7.42 0.26 -17.71
CA ASP A 155 8.40 -0.08 -16.69
C ASP A 155 9.82 -0.17 -17.29
N LYS A 156 10.58 0.92 -17.16
CA LYS A 156 11.97 1.05 -17.64
C LYS A 156 12.94 0.01 -17.05
N ARG A 157 12.55 -0.79 -16.03
CA ARG A 157 13.31 -1.99 -15.58
C ARG A 157 13.33 -3.08 -16.64
N MET A 158 12.37 -3.10 -17.56
CA MET A 158 12.34 -3.96 -18.74
C MET A 158 13.01 -3.26 -19.92
N ASN A 159 14.34 -3.40 -20.00
CA ASN A 159 15.18 -2.70 -20.97
C ASN A 159 15.22 -3.33 -22.38
N ARG A 160 14.15 -4.01 -22.79
CA ARG A 160 14.00 -4.65 -24.11
C ARG A 160 12.56 -4.53 -24.58
N ASP A 161 12.37 -4.06 -25.81
CA ASP A 161 11.06 -3.95 -26.44
C ASP A 161 10.43 -5.33 -26.68
N ILE A 162 9.10 -5.39 -26.67
CA ILE A 162 8.34 -6.60 -26.98
C ILE A 162 7.97 -6.58 -28.46
N PHE A 163 8.36 -7.62 -29.21
CA PHE A 163 7.99 -7.80 -30.61
C PHE A 163 6.52 -8.23 -30.71
N ILE A 164 5.77 -7.56 -31.59
CA ILE A 164 4.38 -7.90 -31.89
C ILE A 164 4.31 -8.30 -33.39
N PRO A 165 3.89 -9.53 -33.73
CA PRO A 165 3.66 -9.91 -35.11
C PRO A 165 2.40 -9.23 -35.67
N LYS A 166 2.37 -8.93 -36.98
CA LYS A 166 1.30 -8.11 -37.60
C LYS A 166 -0.14 -8.63 -37.43
N HIS A 167 -0.33 -9.93 -37.20
CA HIS A 167 -1.65 -10.50 -36.94
C HIS A 167 -2.15 -10.23 -35.51
N ALA A 168 -1.24 -9.91 -34.58
CA ALA A 168 -1.50 -9.72 -33.16
C ALA A 168 -1.50 -8.23 -32.71
N PHE A 169 -1.65 -7.30 -33.67
CA PHE A 169 -1.74 -5.86 -33.39
C PHE A 169 -3.05 -5.44 -32.69
N MET A 170 -4.12 -6.23 -32.82
CA MET A 170 -5.50 -5.88 -32.44
C MET A 170 -6.00 -4.50 -32.95
N GLY A 171 -5.42 -4.00 -34.04
CA GLY A 171 -5.73 -2.68 -34.61
C GLY A 171 -4.96 -1.49 -34.01
N ALA A 172 -4.01 -1.74 -33.10
CA ALA A 172 -3.17 -0.71 -32.49
C ALA A 172 -2.39 0.14 -33.51
N GLN A 173 -2.24 1.42 -33.20
CA GLN A 173 -1.57 2.44 -34.01
C GLN A 173 -0.39 3.04 -33.25
N THR A 174 0.64 3.49 -33.97
CA THR A 174 1.85 4.08 -33.37
C THR A 174 1.50 5.26 -32.46
N GLY A 175 1.99 5.24 -31.22
CA GLY A 175 1.68 6.25 -30.19
C GLY A 175 0.54 5.87 -29.24
N GLN A 176 -0.18 4.79 -29.49
CA GLN A 176 -1.17 4.27 -28.54
C GLN A 176 -0.54 3.50 -27.38
N LYS A 177 -1.15 3.63 -26.20
CA LYS A 177 -0.89 2.78 -25.04
C LYS A 177 -1.66 1.47 -25.21
N VAL A 178 -0.99 0.36 -24.94
CA VAL A 178 -1.53 -0.99 -25.14
C VAL A 178 -1.17 -1.91 -23.98
N VAL A 179 -2.01 -2.92 -23.74
CA VAL A 179 -1.69 -4.06 -22.88
C VAL A 179 -1.31 -5.24 -23.79
N VAL A 180 -0.15 -5.83 -23.52
CA VAL A 180 0.43 -6.95 -24.28
C VAL A 180 0.49 -8.18 -23.41
N HIS A 181 -0.07 -9.31 -23.87
CA HIS A 181 0.21 -10.61 -23.28
C HIS A 181 1.53 -11.15 -23.84
N ILE A 182 2.43 -11.62 -22.97
CA ILE A 182 3.70 -12.24 -23.39
C ILE A 182 3.45 -13.69 -23.81
N VAL A 183 3.59 -13.97 -25.10
CA VAL A 183 3.43 -15.31 -25.70
C VAL A 183 4.75 -16.09 -25.61
N HIS A 184 5.88 -15.43 -25.91
CA HIS A 184 7.22 -16.00 -25.73
C HIS A 184 8.11 -15.05 -24.91
N TYR A 185 8.68 -15.55 -23.82
CA TYR A 185 9.67 -14.80 -23.04
C TYR A 185 11.01 -14.71 -23.81
N PRO A 186 11.88 -13.72 -23.53
CA PRO A 186 13.13 -13.56 -24.24
C PRO A 186 14.08 -14.74 -24.03
N GLU A 187 14.46 -15.43 -25.10
CA GLU A 187 15.44 -16.52 -25.06
C GLU A 187 16.77 -16.16 -25.74
N GLY A 188 17.86 -16.16 -24.97
CA GLY A 188 19.22 -15.88 -25.46
C GLY A 188 19.35 -14.49 -26.09
N ARG A 189 19.24 -14.41 -27.42
CA ARG A 189 19.26 -13.15 -28.17
C ARG A 189 17.88 -12.67 -28.63
N ALA A 190 16.86 -13.54 -28.66
CA ALA A 190 15.50 -13.14 -29.03
C ALA A 190 14.96 -12.06 -28.07
N ALA A 191 14.08 -11.20 -28.57
CA ALA A 191 13.24 -10.34 -27.73
C ALA A 191 12.11 -11.16 -27.09
N ALA A 192 11.29 -10.54 -26.25
CA ALA A 192 9.97 -11.12 -25.96
C ALA A 192 9.09 -11.01 -27.21
N GLU A 193 8.22 -11.98 -27.44
CA GLU A 193 7.11 -11.88 -28.38
C GLU A 193 5.79 -11.83 -27.60
N GLY A 194 4.87 -10.98 -28.05
CA GLY A 194 3.57 -10.83 -27.42
C GLY A 194 2.47 -10.43 -28.38
N GLU A 195 1.24 -10.48 -27.88
CA GLU A 195 0.03 -10.09 -28.58
C GLU A 195 -0.66 -8.93 -27.85
N VAL A 196 -1.17 -7.96 -28.60
CA VAL A 196 -1.97 -6.87 -28.02
C VAL A 196 -3.34 -7.45 -27.64
N ILE A 197 -3.67 -7.39 -26.35
CA ILE A 197 -4.96 -7.83 -25.81
C ILE A 197 -5.89 -6.65 -25.48
N GLU A 198 -5.34 -5.44 -25.38
CA GLU A 198 -6.10 -4.22 -25.10
C GLU A 198 -5.41 -3.00 -25.71
N VAL A 199 -6.19 -2.07 -26.26
CA VAL A 199 -5.72 -0.75 -26.71
C VAL A 199 -6.39 0.29 -25.81
N LEU A 200 -5.58 1.02 -25.02
CA LEU A 200 -6.07 1.90 -23.96
C LEU A 200 -6.46 3.31 -24.49
N GLY A 201 -5.84 3.73 -25.60
CA GLY A 201 -6.01 5.05 -26.22
C GLY A 201 -4.68 5.60 -26.75
N HIS A 202 -4.67 6.82 -27.29
CA HIS A 202 -3.42 7.53 -27.59
C HIS A 202 -2.73 7.95 -26.29
N LYS A 203 -1.39 7.94 -26.24
CA LYS A 203 -0.65 8.27 -25.02
C LYS A 203 -0.84 9.72 -24.51
N ASP A 204 -1.42 10.58 -25.35
CA ASP A 204 -1.68 12.00 -25.08
C ASP A 204 -3.19 12.29 -24.90
N GLU A 205 -4.05 11.26 -24.84
CA GLU A 205 -5.48 11.37 -24.53
C GLU A 205 -5.71 11.39 -23.01
N PRO A 206 -6.54 12.31 -22.46
CA PRO A 206 -6.77 12.40 -21.01
C PRO A 206 -7.36 11.11 -20.42
N GLY A 207 -6.80 10.64 -19.30
CA GLY A 207 -7.24 9.45 -18.57
C GLY A 207 -6.57 8.15 -19.03
N VAL A 208 -5.95 8.13 -20.22
CA VAL A 208 -5.16 6.98 -20.71
C VAL A 208 -3.88 6.80 -19.88
N ASP A 209 -3.39 7.90 -19.30
CA ASP A 209 -2.27 7.98 -18.37
C ASP A 209 -2.54 7.21 -17.07
N ILE A 210 -3.67 7.46 -16.39
CA ILE A 210 -4.07 6.71 -15.19
C ILE A 210 -4.46 5.29 -15.55
N LEU A 211 -5.17 5.07 -16.67
CA LEU A 211 -5.54 3.73 -17.13
C LEU A 211 -4.30 2.86 -17.41
N SER A 212 -3.20 3.45 -17.89
CA SER A 212 -1.92 2.76 -18.05
C SER A 212 -1.35 2.30 -16.70
N ILE A 213 -1.42 3.13 -15.65
CA ILE A 213 -1.01 2.76 -14.28
C ILE A 213 -1.90 1.62 -13.75
N ILE A 214 -3.22 1.72 -13.89
CA ILE A 214 -4.19 0.71 -13.46
C ILE A 214 -3.83 -0.68 -14.02
N ARG A 215 -3.59 -0.76 -15.34
CA ARG A 215 -3.26 -2.05 -15.99
C ARG A 215 -1.82 -2.49 -15.73
N LYS A 216 -0.87 -1.56 -15.49
CA LYS A 216 0.51 -1.87 -15.07
C LYS A 216 0.54 -2.59 -13.71
N PHE A 217 -0.29 -2.16 -12.77
CA PHE A 217 -0.45 -2.79 -11.46
C PHE A 217 -1.50 -3.92 -11.43
N GLN A 218 -2.12 -4.25 -12.58
CA GLN A 218 -3.15 -5.29 -12.73
C GLN A 218 -4.33 -5.09 -11.75
N LEU A 219 -4.78 -3.85 -11.59
CA LEU A 219 -5.90 -3.47 -10.74
C LEU A 219 -7.24 -3.74 -11.47
N PRO A 220 -8.16 -4.55 -10.91
CA PRO A 220 -9.41 -4.90 -11.57
C PRO A 220 -10.46 -3.78 -11.43
N GLU A 221 -10.64 -2.97 -12.48
CA GLU A 221 -11.68 -1.93 -12.50
C GLU A 221 -13.10 -2.52 -12.47
N ALA A 222 -13.41 -3.41 -13.40
CA ALA A 222 -14.70 -4.08 -13.48
C ALA A 222 -14.83 -5.19 -12.43
N PHE A 223 -16.05 -5.45 -11.97
CA PHE A 223 -16.40 -6.66 -11.22
C PHE A 223 -16.84 -7.77 -12.19
N PRO A 224 -16.58 -9.05 -11.89
CA PRO A 224 -17.15 -10.16 -12.63
C PRO A 224 -18.69 -10.14 -12.62
N GLU A 225 -19.32 -10.72 -13.64
CA GLU A 225 -20.78 -10.75 -13.80
C GLU A 225 -21.47 -11.40 -12.59
N ALA A 226 -21.06 -12.60 -12.19
CA ALA A 226 -21.59 -13.30 -11.00
C ALA A 226 -21.43 -12.52 -9.68
N VAL A 227 -20.37 -11.72 -9.54
CA VAL A 227 -20.13 -10.85 -8.36
C VAL A 227 -21.09 -9.66 -8.37
N THR A 228 -21.42 -9.15 -9.56
CA THR A 228 -22.41 -8.09 -9.77
C THR A 228 -23.83 -8.61 -9.52
N GLU A 229 -24.16 -9.81 -10.02
CA GLU A 229 -25.41 -10.50 -9.74
C GLU A 229 -25.60 -10.74 -8.24
N GLU A 230 -24.60 -11.26 -7.52
CA GLU A 230 -24.68 -11.44 -6.06
C GLU A 230 -24.90 -10.10 -5.32
N ALA A 231 -24.26 -9.02 -5.78
CA ALA A 231 -24.47 -7.68 -5.23
C ALA A 231 -25.88 -7.11 -5.46
N GLU A 232 -26.50 -7.37 -6.62
CA GLU A 232 -27.87 -6.91 -6.92
C GLU A 232 -28.92 -7.62 -6.04
N HIS A 233 -28.67 -8.87 -5.64
CA HIS A 233 -29.53 -9.63 -4.73
C HIS A 233 -29.49 -9.17 -3.26
N ALA A 234 -28.52 -8.34 -2.86
CA ALA A 234 -28.50 -7.76 -1.51
C ALA A 234 -29.71 -6.82 -1.31
N PRO A 235 -30.35 -6.75 -0.13
CA PRO A 235 -31.52 -5.89 0.06
C PRO A 235 -31.19 -4.40 -0.08
N GLU A 236 -32.20 -3.57 -0.39
CA GLU A 236 -32.10 -2.09 -0.33
C GLU A 236 -32.46 -1.55 1.05
N THR A 237 -33.33 -2.25 1.78
CA THR A 237 -33.82 -1.89 3.12
C THR A 237 -33.87 -3.13 4.01
N ILE A 238 -33.60 -2.94 5.29
CA ILE A 238 -33.62 -4.02 6.30
C ILE A 238 -35.05 -4.20 6.79
N SER A 239 -35.51 -5.43 6.94
CA SER A 239 -36.88 -5.68 7.40
C SER A 239 -37.01 -5.74 8.93
N GLU A 240 -38.14 -5.26 9.45
CA GLU A 240 -38.47 -5.33 10.89
C GLU A 240 -38.63 -6.78 11.41
N GLU A 241 -38.85 -7.75 10.53
CA GLU A 241 -38.88 -9.18 10.89
C GLU A 241 -37.45 -9.75 11.02
N GLU A 242 -36.57 -9.42 10.07
CA GLU A 242 -35.15 -9.75 10.07
C GLU A 242 -34.40 -9.18 11.28
N LEU A 243 -34.69 -7.93 11.68
CA LEU A 243 -34.11 -7.32 12.88
C LEU A 243 -34.44 -8.12 14.16
N ARG A 244 -35.70 -8.54 14.30
CA ARG A 244 -36.17 -9.33 15.45
C ARG A 244 -35.61 -10.75 15.42
N GLY A 245 -35.55 -11.36 14.23
CA GLY A 245 -35.00 -12.72 14.03
C GLY A 245 -33.50 -12.81 14.37
N GLN A 246 -32.73 -11.75 14.14
CA GLN A 246 -31.29 -11.71 14.46
C GLN A 246 -30.97 -11.33 15.92
N GLY A 247 -31.96 -10.90 16.72
CA GLY A 247 -31.72 -10.53 18.12
C GLY A 247 -30.76 -9.34 18.34
N ARG A 248 -30.57 -8.49 17.32
CA ARG A 248 -29.64 -7.36 17.34
C ARG A 248 -30.01 -6.33 18.41
N ARG A 249 -29.00 -5.67 18.98
CA ARG A 249 -29.23 -4.51 19.87
C ARG A 249 -29.80 -3.35 19.04
N ASP A 250 -30.96 -2.84 19.43
CA ASP A 250 -31.53 -1.64 18.81
C ASP A 250 -30.90 -0.39 19.43
N LEU A 251 -30.27 0.44 18.59
CA LEU A 251 -29.66 1.71 18.97
C LEU A 251 -30.22 2.88 18.14
N ARG A 252 -31.35 2.69 17.44
CA ARG A 252 -31.94 3.68 16.52
C ARG A 252 -32.42 4.98 17.19
N ASP A 253 -32.54 4.99 18.51
CA ASP A 253 -32.90 6.15 19.34
C ASP A 253 -31.68 6.92 19.90
N LYS A 254 -30.44 6.44 19.71
CA LYS A 254 -29.22 7.15 20.14
C LYS A 254 -28.79 8.22 19.12
N VAL A 255 -28.19 9.31 19.61
CA VAL A 255 -27.60 10.37 18.76
C VAL A 255 -26.23 9.92 18.25
N ILE A 256 -26.25 9.13 17.19
CA ILE A 256 -25.08 8.58 16.47
C ILE A 256 -24.87 9.35 15.16
N VAL A 257 -23.62 9.66 14.80
CA VAL A 257 -23.26 10.41 13.58
C VAL A 257 -22.07 9.77 12.86
N THR A 258 -21.96 9.96 11.53
CA THR A 258 -20.71 9.76 10.78
C THR A 258 -19.98 11.11 10.65
N ILE A 259 -18.64 11.11 10.51
CA ILE A 259 -17.85 12.34 10.28
C ILE A 259 -16.78 12.04 9.24
N ASP A 260 -17.01 12.46 7.99
CA ASP A 260 -16.25 11.97 6.83
C ASP A 260 -15.62 13.10 6.00
N GLY A 261 -14.88 12.74 4.94
CA GLY A 261 -14.55 13.69 3.87
C GLY A 261 -15.79 14.07 3.06
N GLU A 262 -15.84 15.30 2.54
CA GLU A 262 -16.96 15.82 1.73
C GLU A 262 -17.37 14.85 0.60
N ASP A 263 -16.38 14.25 -0.05
CA ASP A 263 -16.50 13.40 -1.25
C ASP A 263 -16.83 11.92 -0.95
N ALA A 264 -16.72 11.47 0.32
CA ALA A 264 -16.81 10.05 0.72
C ALA A 264 -18.26 9.49 0.65
N LYS A 265 -18.42 8.22 0.25
CA LYS A 265 -19.74 7.58 0.00
C LYS A 265 -19.88 6.22 0.69
N ASP A 266 -18.74 5.57 0.87
CA ASP A 266 -18.40 4.35 1.57
C ASP A 266 -18.21 4.60 3.08
N LEU A 267 -19.25 5.12 3.74
CA LEU A 267 -19.21 5.50 5.17
C LEU A 267 -19.14 4.23 6.05
N ASP A 268 -17.92 3.85 6.44
CA ASP A 268 -17.62 2.64 7.24
C ASP A 268 -18.05 2.76 8.71
N ASP A 269 -17.88 3.94 9.32
CA ASP A 269 -17.99 4.12 10.77
C ASP A 269 -18.95 5.23 11.20
N ALA A 270 -19.53 5.04 12.38
CA ALA A 270 -20.40 6.01 13.05
C ALA A 270 -20.16 5.96 14.56
N VAL A 271 -20.24 7.11 15.22
CA VAL A 271 -19.82 7.28 16.62
C VAL A 271 -20.86 7.98 17.48
N HIS A 272 -20.89 7.64 18.77
CA HIS A 272 -21.51 8.46 19.81
C HIS A 272 -20.65 8.45 21.08
N VAL A 273 -20.72 9.52 21.86
CA VAL A 273 -20.14 9.59 23.21
C VAL A 273 -21.24 9.97 24.20
N GLU A 274 -21.24 9.36 25.36
CA GLU A 274 -22.11 9.68 26.48
C GLU A 274 -21.27 9.84 27.76
N ARG A 275 -21.77 10.63 28.72
CA ARG A 275 -21.15 10.75 30.05
C ARG A 275 -22.10 10.21 31.12
N LEU A 276 -21.62 9.23 31.87
CA LEU A 276 -22.38 8.54 32.91
C LEU A 276 -22.44 9.35 34.22
N GLU A 277 -23.39 9.03 35.10
CA GLU A 277 -23.59 9.69 36.39
C GLU A 277 -22.37 9.58 37.34
N ASN A 278 -21.58 8.50 37.20
CA ASN A 278 -20.31 8.31 37.91
C ASN A 278 -19.15 9.16 37.34
N GLY A 279 -19.40 9.93 36.28
CA GLY A 279 -18.41 10.77 35.62
C GLY A 279 -17.57 10.09 34.53
N HIS A 280 -17.73 8.77 34.32
CA HIS A 280 -17.09 8.01 33.25
C HIS A 280 -17.63 8.41 31.86
N TYR A 281 -16.89 8.07 30.82
CA TYR A 281 -17.31 8.21 29.43
C TYR A 281 -17.72 6.85 28.87
N VAL A 282 -18.79 6.81 28.06
CA VAL A 282 -19.08 5.70 27.15
C VAL A 282 -18.81 6.18 25.73
N LEU A 283 -18.01 5.43 24.98
CA LEU A 283 -17.79 5.62 23.55
C LEU A 283 -18.39 4.42 22.82
N GLY A 284 -19.37 4.65 21.96
CA GLY A 284 -19.83 3.66 21.00
C GLY A 284 -19.22 3.92 19.63
N VAL A 285 -18.55 2.91 19.08
CA VAL A 285 -18.06 2.86 17.70
C VAL A 285 -18.87 1.79 16.97
N HIS A 286 -19.56 2.19 15.91
CA HIS A 286 -20.51 1.37 15.16
C HIS A 286 -20.03 1.24 13.72
N ILE A 287 -19.58 0.05 13.32
CA ILE A 287 -18.94 -0.19 12.02
C ILE A 287 -19.89 -0.96 11.10
N ALA A 288 -19.97 -0.58 9.83
CA ALA A 288 -20.76 -1.23 8.79
C ALA A 288 -20.63 -2.76 8.82
N ASP A 289 -21.74 -3.48 8.95
CA ASP A 289 -21.75 -4.94 9.10
C ASP A 289 -21.63 -5.67 7.75
N VAL A 290 -20.52 -5.44 7.06
CA VAL A 290 -20.23 -6.03 5.75
C VAL A 290 -20.21 -7.56 5.81
N SER A 291 -19.81 -8.14 6.95
CA SER A 291 -19.82 -9.60 7.19
C SER A 291 -21.20 -10.24 7.06
N TYR A 292 -22.28 -9.46 7.25
CA TYR A 292 -23.64 -9.93 7.09
C TYR A 292 -24.04 -10.11 5.61
N TYR A 293 -23.47 -9.31 4.71
CA TYR A 293 -23.77 -9.33 3.28
C TYR A 293 -22.73 -10.16 2.49
N VAL A 294 -21.45 -10.07 2.84
CA VAL A 294 -20.35 -10.75 2.13
C VAL A 294 -19.93 -12.02 2.91
N ARG A 295 -20.56 -13.15 2.56
CA ARG A 295 -20.44 -14.43 3.28
C ARG A 295 -19.23 -15.25 2.83
N GLU A 296 -18.63 -16.02 3.76
CA GLU A 296 -17.43 -16.81 3.47
C GLU A 296 -17.62 -17.74 2.26
N ASN A 297 -16.66 -17.73 1.34
CA ASN A 297 -16.60 -18.50 0.10
C ASN A 297 -17.63 -18.11 -1.00
N SER A 298 -18.40 -17.02 -0.85
CA SER A 298 -19.24 -16.47 -1.94
C SER A 298 -18.40 -15.80 -3.05
N GLU A 299 -19.02 -15.36 -4.15
CA GLU A 299 -18.26 -14.70 -5.23
C GLU A 299 -17.87 -13.27 -4.81
N LEU A 300 -18.75 -12.56 -4.07
CA LEU A 300 -18.39 -11.30 -3.39
C LEU A 300 -17.20 -11.47 -2.46
N ASP A 301 -17.12 -12.57 -1.70
CA ASP A 301 -16.00 -12.83 -0.81
C ASP A 301 -14.70 -13.12 -1.55
N ARG A 302 -14.74 -14.00 -2.56
CA ARG A 302 -13.56 -14.31 -3.38
C ARG A 302 -13.03 -13.07 -4.07
N GLU A 303 -13.89 -12.19 -4.55
CA GLU A 303 -13.46 -10.95 -5.20
C GLU A 303 -12.98 -9.88 -4.21
N ALA A 304 -13.57 -9.79 -3.02
CA ALA A 304 -13.06 -8.98 -1.92
C ALA A 304 -11.67 -9.46 -1.47
N TYR A 305 -11.45 -10.78 -1.40
CA TYR A 305 -10.13 -11.37 -1.19
C TYR A 305 -9.18 -11.01 -2.34
N ASN A 306 -9.58 -11.26 -3.60
CA ASN A 306 -8.76 -10.98 -4.78
C ASN A 306 -8.24 -9.54 -4.78
N ARG A 307 -9.07 -8.56 -4.40
CA ARG A 307 -8.72 -7.13 -4.31
C ARG A 307 -7.93 -6.80 -3.04
N GLY A 308 -8.34 -7.32 -1.88
CA GLY A 308 -7.71 -7.13 -0.56
C GLY A 308 -7.92 -5.74 0.06
N THR A 309 -7.98 -4.69 -0.76
CA THR A 309 -8.24 -3.29 -0.37
C THR A 309 -8.89 -2.53 -1.52
N SER A 310 -9.61 -1.44 -1.22
CA SER A 310 -9.88 -0.39 -2.19
C SER A 310 -8.58 0.37 -2.51
N VAL A 311 -8.51 1.01 -3.69
CA VAL A 311 -7.36 1.81 -4.15
C VAL A 311 -7.84 3.21 -4.54
N TYR A 312 -7.21 4.26 -4.00
CA TYR A 312 -7.68 5.64 -4.09
C TYR A 312 -6.77 6.49 -5.00
N LEU A 313 -6.99 6.38 -6.31
CA LEU A 313 -6.25 7.10 -7.34
C LEU A 313 -6.74 8.56 -7.43
N VAL A 314 -5.92 9.45 -8.00
CA VAL A 314 -6.16 10.90 -8.03
C VAL A 314 -7.50 11.29 -8.68
N ASP A 315 -7.98 10.54 -9.68
CA ASP A 315 -9.25 10.81 -10.37
C ASP A 315 -10.40 9.84 -10.02
N ARG A 316 -10.13 8.71 -9.35
CA ARG A 316 -11.11 7.63 -9.14
C ARG A 316 -10.73 6.67 -8.01
N VAL A 317 -11.74 5.99 -7.47
CA VAL A 317 -11.56 4.85 -6.57
C VAL A 317 -11.77 3.55 -7.35
N ILE A 318 -10.90 2.57 -7.15
CA ILE A 318 -11.16 1.16 -7.50
C ILE A 318 -11.59 0.46 -6.21
N PRO A 319 -12.89 0.20 -6.00
CA PRO A 319 -13.38 -0.28 -4.71
C PRO A 319 -13.15 -1.78 -4.53
N MET A 320 -13.02 -2.21 -3.27
CA MET A 320 -12.97 -3.62 -2.89
C MET A 320 -14.31 -4.34 -3.11
N LEU A 321 -15.43 -3.62 -3.00
CA LEU A 321 -16.79 -4.16 -3.09
C LEU A 321 -17.64 -3.38 -4.11
N PRO A 322 -18.63 -4.01 -4.77
CA PRO A 322 -19.53 -3.31 -5.68
C PRO A 322 -20.28 -2.16 -5.02
N HIS A 323 -20.49 -1.06 -5.76
CA HIS A 323 -21.15 0.16 -5.24
C HIS A 323 -22.53 -0.07 -4.60
N ARG A 324 -23.26 -1.11 -5.05
CA ARG A 324 -24.55 -1.54 -4.51
C ARG A 324 -24.48 -1.96 -3.03
N LEU A 325 -23.30 -2.41 -2.59
CA LEU A 325 -22.95 -2.70 -1.20
C LEU A 325 -22.25 -1.50 -0.58
N SER A 326 -21.09 -1.10 -1.13
CA SER A 326 -20.18 -0.12 -0.50
C SER A 326 -20.85 1.21 -0.21
N ASN A 327 -21.59 1.76 -1.17
CA ASN A 327 -22.24 3.08 -1.07
C ASN A 327 -23.72 2.96 -0.69
N GLY A 328 -24.28 1.74 -0.79
CA GLY A 328 -25.69 1.42 -0.62
C GLY A 328 -26.02 0.89 0.78
N ILE A 329 -26.13 -0.44 0.90
CA ILE A 329 -26.65 -1.10 2.10
C ILE A 329 -25.62 -1.26 3.23
N CYS A 330 -24.31 -1.26 2.93
CA CYS A 330 -23.26 -1.28 3.95
C CYS A 330 -22.99 0.11 4.53
N SER A 331 -22.82 1.14 3.67
CA SER A 331 -22.54 2.51 4.09
C SER A 331 -23.60 3.06 5.05
N LEU A 332 -23.14 3.67 6.13
CA LEU A 332 -23.91 4.19 7.27
C LEU A 332 -24.68 5.49 6.98
N ASN A 333 -25.25 5.54 5.78
CA ASN A 333 -26.04 6.64 5.19
C ASN A 333 -27.02 7.29 6.19
N PRO A 334 -27.17 8.62 6.14
CA PRO A 334 -27.91 9.39 7.13
C PRO A 334 -29.39 9.01 7.20
N ARG A 335 -29.90 8.88 8.44
CA ARG A 335 -31.32 8.75 8.80
C ARG A 335 -32.05 7.51 8.25
N VAL A 336 -31.31 6.52 7.77
CA VAL A 336 -31.82 5.20 7.38
C VAL A 336 -31.29 4.11 8.31
N ASP A 337 -32.04 3.02 8.45
CA ASP A 337 -31.65 1.89 9.31
C ASP A 337 -30.46 1.16 8.68
N ARG A 338 -29.44 0.86 9.49
CA ARG A 338 -28.21 0.18 9.07
C ARG A 338 -27.74 -0.84 10.09
N LEU A 339 -27.26 -1.98 9.59
CA LEU A 339 -26.68 -3.05 10.40
C LEU A 339 -25.22 -2.73 10.73
N THR A 340 -24.83 -2.85 11.99
CA THR A 340 -23.44 -2.63 12.42
C THR A 340 -22.91 -3.76 13.30
N MET A 341 -21.60 -3.94 13.24
CA MET A 341 -20.81 -4.54 14.32
C MET A 341 -20.35 -3.40 15.23
N SER A 342 -20.75 -3.43 16.49
CA SER A 342 -20.54 -2.35 17.45
C SER A 342 -19.53 -2.74 18.52
N CYS A 343 -18.69 -1.78 18.91
CA CYS A 343 -17.83 -1.84 20.08
C CYS A 343 -18.20 -0.66 21.00
N GLU A 344 -18.71 -0.95 22.20
CA GLU A 344 -19.05 0.04 23.23
C GLU A 344 -18.03 -0.06 24.37
N MET A 345 -17.45 1.07 24.78
CA MET A 345 -16.32 1.13 25.71
C MET A 345 -16.58 2.13 26.84
N GLU A 346 -16.51 1.69 28.08
CA GLU A 346 -16.60 2.53 29.28
C GLU A 346 -15.20 2.89 29.79
N PHE A 347 -14.91 4.19 29.85
CA PHE A 347 -13.63 4.76 30.26
C PHE A 347 -13.72 5.43 31.64
N ASP A 348 -12.83 5.02 32.55
CA ASP A 348 -12.67 5.66 33.86
C ASP A 348 -12.03 7.07 33.79
N GLU A 349 -11.92 7.73 34.94
CA GLU A 349 -11.24 9.04 35.08
C GLU A 349 -9.76 9.02 34.62
N GLN A 350 -9.12 7.85 34.56
CA GLN A 350 -7.75 7.65 34.07
C GLN A 350 -7.71 7.19 32.60
N LEU A 351 -8.87 7.14 31.92
CA LEU A 351 -9.08 6.73 30.54
C LEU A 351 -8.68 5.28 30.28
N LYS A 352 -8.80 4.42 31.29
CA LYS A 352 -8.71 2.97 31.09
C LYS A 352 -10.10 2.47 30.70
N VAL A 353 -10.16 1.58 29.72
CA VAL A 353 -11.33 0.73 29.52
C VAL A 353 -11.53 -0.10 30.78
N VAL A 354 -12.63 0.14 31.49
CA VAL A 354 -13.04 -0.62 32.69
C VAL A 354 -14.10 -1.67 32.37
N ARG A 355 -14.81 -1.47 31.26
CA ARG A 355 -15.78 -2.38 30.67
C ARG A 355 -15.85 -2.12 29.17
N HIS A 356 -16.04 -3.16 28.37
CA HIS A 356 -16.43 -3.04 26.97
C HIS A 356 -17.41 -4.14 26.59
N ASP A 357 -18.05 -3.98 25.44
CA ASP A 357 -19.06 -4.89 24.89
C ASP A 357 -18.96 -4.86 23.35
N ILE A 358 -18.95 -6.03 22.71
CA ILE A 358 -18.81 -6.20 21.26
C ILE A 358 -20.02 -6.99 20.77
N PHE A 359 -20.85 -6.40 19.90
CA PHE A 359 -22.17 -6.94 19.58
C PHE A 359 -22.68 -6.50 18.21
N THR A 360 -23.57 -7.30 17.62
CA THR A 360 -24.34 -6.92 16.43
C THR A 360 -25.51 -6.00 16.80
N SER A 361 -25.69 -4.91 16.06
CA SER A 361 -26.76 -3.94 16.30
C SER A 361 -27.42 -3.44 15.01
N VAL A 362 -28.47 -2.65 15.20
CA VAL A 362 -29.04 -1.75 14.18
C VAL A 362 -28.96 -0.31 14.70
N ILE A 363 -28.50 0.61 13.85
CA ILE A 363 -28.44 2.05 14.11
C ILE A 363 -29.31 2.81 13.11
N ARG A 364 -29.59 4.08 13.42
CA ARG A 364 -30.08 5.08 12.47
C ARG A 364 -29.31 6.38 12.74
N THR A 365 -28.38 6.73 11.85
CA THR A 365 -27.52 7.92 12.04
C THR A 365 -28.34 9.21 11.96
N SER A 366 -28.06 10.18 12.84
CA SER A 366 -28.79 11.46 12.91
C SER A 366 -28.44 12.38 11.73
N GLU A 367 -27.14 12.48 11.44
CA GLU A 367 -26.55 13.21 10.31
C GLU A 367 -25.32 12.45 9.76
N ARG A 368 -25.00 12.74 8.49
CA ARG A 368 -23.65 12.58 7.94
C ARG A 368 -22.96 13.93 8.05
N MET A 369 -21.97 14.04 8.93
CA MET A 369 -21.16 15.25 9.05
C MET A 369 -19.98 15.19 8.10
N THR A 370 -19.25 16.30 7.99
CA THR A 370 -17.91 16.30 7.36
C THR A 370 -16.88 16.91 8.29
N TYR A 371 -15.61 16.56 8.10
CA TYR A 371 -14.50 17.11 8.88
C TYR A 371 -14.48 18.64 8.87
N SER A 372 -14.72 19.27 7.72
CA SER A 372 -14.82 20.73 7.60
C SER A 372 -15.94 21.30 8.49
N ASN A 373 -17.15 20.72 8.43
CA ASN A 373 -18.29 21.22 9.21
C ASN A 373 -18.07 21.05 10.73
N VAL A 374 -17.49 19.94 11.18
CA VAL A 374 -17.20 19.70 12.61
C VAL A 374 -16.05 20.58 13.10
N ARG A 375 -15.02 20.80 12.27
CA ARG A 375 -13.96 21.78 12.54
C ARG A 375 -14.54 23.16 12.77
N LYS A 376 -15.36 23.68 11.84
CA LYS A 376 -15.99 25.00 11.96
C LYS A 376 -16.76 25.14 13.27
N LEU A 377 -17.66 24.19 13.54
CA LEU A 377 -18.47 24.14 14.77
C LEU A 377 -17.64 24.14 16.07
N LEU A 378 -16.41 23.62 16.05
CA LEU A 378 -15.53 23.51 17.22
C LEU A 378 -14.44 24.60 17.31
N ARG A 379 -14.21 25.40 16.26
CA ARG A 379 -13.03 26.29 16.18
C ARG A 379 -13.27 27.69 15.64
N ASP A 380 -14.34 27.94 14.91
CA ASP A 380 -14.59 29.28 14.37
C ASP A 380 -15.16 30.18 15.46
N GLU A 381 -14.60 31.39 15.62
CA GLU A 381 -15.08 32.37 16.62
C GLU A 381 -16.50 32.86 16.30
N GLU A 382 -16.85 32.93 15.00
CA GLU A 382 -18.18 33.20 14.48
C GLU A 382 -18.59 32.08 13.51
N VAL A 383 -19.35 31.10 13.99
CA VAL A 383 -19.89 30.00 13.17
C VAL A 383 -20.97 30.53 12.21
N GLU A 384 -20.89 30.12 10.94
CA GLU A 384 -21.88 30.42 9.90
C GLU A 384 -23.33 30.15 10.38
N PRO A 385 -24.26 31.14 10.32
CA PRO A 385 -25.59 30.99 10.89
C PRO A 385 -26.39 29.80 10.35
N GLU A 386 -26.27 29.50 9.05
CA GLU A 386 -26.92 28.34 8.41
C GLU A 386 -26.39 27.00 8.95
N LEU A 387 -25.09 26.94 9.29
CA LEU A 387 -24.45 25.76 9.88
C LEU A 387 -24.91 25.55 11.32
N LEU A 388 -25.05 26.64 12.09
CA LEU A 388 -25.51 26.61 13.46
C LEU A 388 -27.01 26.32 13.57
N GLU A 389 -27.85 26.85 12.68
CA GLU A 389 -29.28 26.51 12.60
C GLU A 389 -29.47 25.02 12.29
N ARG A 390 -28.69 24.47 11.36
CA ARG A 390 -28.80 23.06 10.96
C ARG A 390 -28.24 22.07 11.99
N TYR A 391 -27.08 22.35 12.59
CA TYR A 391 -26.33 21.37 13.39
C TYR A 391 -26.09 21.79 14.86
N GLY A 392 -26.58 22.95 15.30
CA GLY A 392 -26.33 23.46 16.66
C GLY A 392 -26.77 22.52 17.78
N TYR A 393 -27.75 21.65 17.54
CA TYR A 393 -28.20 20.62 18.49
C TYR A 393 -27.16 19.50 18.74
N LEU A 394 -26.16 19.35 17.86
CA LEU A 394 -25.04 18.41 18.00
C LEU A 394 -23.79 19.07 18.60
N LEU A 395 -23.78 20.40 18.78
CA LEU A 395 -22.58 21.14 19.16
C LEU A 395 -21.97 20.67 20.50
N ASP A 396 -22.80 20.41 21.51
CA ASP A 396 -22.31 19.93 22.80
C ASP A 396 -21.88 18.45 22.75
N GLN A 397 -22.43 17.67 21.82
CA GLN A 397 -21.96 16.30 21.54
C GLN A 397 -20.57 16.33 20.88
N PHE A 398 -20.31 17.23 19.93
CA PHE A 398 -18.97 17.40 19.35
C PHE A 398 -17.94 17.90 20.39
N LYS A 399 -18.32 18.78 21.33
CA LYS A 399 -17.44 19.19 22.45
C LYS A 399 -17.10 18.02 23.37
N LEU A 400 -18.09 17.16 23.68
CA LEU A 400 -17.87 15.96 24.49
C LEU A 400 -16.96 14.95 23.78
N MET A 401 -17.14 14.79 22.47
CA MET A 401 -16.26 13.99 21.62
C MET A 401 -14.83 14.55 21.59
N GLU A 402 -14.67 15.87 21.44
CA GLU A 402 -13.36 16.53 21.50
C GLU A 402 -12.68 16.30 22.85
N GLU A 403 -13.40 16.48 23.95
CA GLU A 403 -12.87 16.29 25.30
C GLU A 403 -12.32 14.87 25.49
N LEU A 404 -13.07 13.85 25.05
CA LEU A 404 -12.64 12.46 25.13
C LEU A 404 -11.46 12.17 24.19
N ALA A 405 -11.51 12.62 22.93
CA ALA A 405 -10.44 12.39 21.96
C ALA A 405 -9.11 13.02 22.40
N MET A 406 -9.11 14.28 22.83
CA MET A 406 -7.89 14.96 23.31
C MET A 406 -7.34 14.32 24.59
N LYS A 407 -8.22 13.78 25.44
CA LYS A 407 -7.84 12.97 26.60
C LYS A 407 -7.17 11.65 26.18
N LEU A 408 -7.78 10.88 25.27
CA LEU A 408 -7.22 9.63 24.71
C LEU A 408 -5.88 9.87 24.03
N ARG A 409 -5.77 10.89 23.17
CA ARG A 409 -4.53 11.38 22.55
C ARG A 409 -3.44 11.64 23.60
N GLY A 410 -3.79 12.38 24.65
CA GLY A 410 -2.90 12.66 25.77
C GLY A 410 -2.43 11.42 26.54
N ARG A 411 -3.19 10.32 26.53
CA ARG A 411 -2.78 9.00 27.07
C ARG A 411 -1.89 8.24 26.07
N ARG A 412 -2.25 8.22 24.78
CA ARG A 412 -1.49 7.59 23.68
C ARG A 412 -0.06 8.14 23.56
N MET A 413 0.10 9.47 23.63
CA MET A 413 1.42 10.12 23.58
C MET A 413 2.26 9.93 24.86
N LYS A 414 1.62 9.78 26.03
CA LYS A 414 2.29 9.41 27.29
C LYS A 414 2.76 7.96 27.30
N ARG A 415 1.98 7.04 26.71
CA ARG A 415 2.37 5.64 26.48
C ARG A 415 3.58 5.54 25.54
N GLY A 416 3.70 6.50 24.61
CA GLY A 416 4.89 6.70 23.79
C GLY A 416 4.67 6.49 22.30
N ALA A 417 3.43 6.56 21.80
CA ALA A 417 3.17 6.56 20.37
C ALA A 417 4.00 7.64 19.65
N ILE A 418 4.36 7.37 18.40
CA ILE A 418 5.14 8.24 17.55
C ILE A 418 4.19 8.93 16.57
N ASP A 419 3.99 10.23 16.74
CA ASP A 419 3.09 11.04 15.91
C ASP A 419 3.90 11.74 14.81
N PHE A 420 3.88 11.16 13.61
CA PHE A 420 4.55 11.69 12.44
C PHE A 420 3.66 12.70 11.72
N ASP A 421 3.77 13.97 12.11
CA ASP A 421 3.13 15.11 11.44
C ASP A 421 3.88 15.39 10.12
N PHE A 422 3.29 15.02 8.98
CA PHE A 422 3.84 15.25 7.64
C PHE A 422 2.76 15.85 6.73
N ASP A 423 3.13 16.91 6.01
CA ASP A 423 2.30 17.48 4.95
C ASP A 423 2.07 16.44 3.83
N GLU A 424 0.81 16.05 3.61
CA GLU A 424 0.40 15.25 2.45
C GLU A 424 -0.21 16.16 1.36
N ALA A 425 -0.17 15.71 0.10
CA ALA A 425 -0.85 16.39 -1.00
C ALA A 425 -2.35 16.09 -1.02
N LYS A 426 -3.18 17.08 -1.37
CA LYS A 426 -4.43 16.87 -2.11
C LYS A 426 -4.25 17.49 -3.50
N ILE A 427 -4.10 16.63 -4.51
CA ILE A 427 -4.10 17.06 -5.92
C ILE A 427 -5.55 17.34 -6.32
N ILE A 428 -5.82 18.51 -6.89
CA ILE A 428 -7.14 18.90 -7.37
C ILE A 428 -7.14 18.79 -8.89
N VAL A 429 -8.02 17.96 -9.44
CA VAL A 429 -8.22 17.77 -10.88
C VAL A 429 -9.52 18.41 -11.37
N ASN A 430 -9.55 18.77 -12.65
CA ASN A 430 -10.78 19.20 -13.35
C ASN A 430 -11.59 17.97 -13.85
N PRO A 431 -12.79 18.16 -14.43
CA PRO A 431 -13.61 17.06 -14.96
C PRO A 431 -12.95 16.22 -16.06
N GLU A 432 -11.94 16.77 -16.74
CA GLU A 432 -11.13 16.10 -17.76
C GLU A 432 -9.90 15.35 -17.18
N GLY A 433 -9.72 15.31 -15.85
CA GLY A 433 -8.62 14.60 -15.19
C GLY A 433 -7.26 15.31 -15.25
N LYS A 434 -7.21 16.57 -15.70
CA LYS A 434 -6.01 17.41 -15.64
C LYS A 434 -5.87 18.03 -14.23
N PRO A 435 -4.69 18.00 -13.59
CA PRO A 435 -4.45 18.73 -12.36
C PRO A 435 -4.51 20.24 -12.59
N ILE A 436 -5.22 20.94 -11.69
CA ILE A 436 -5.40 22.40 -11.68
C ILE A 436 -4.77 23.06 -10.46
N ASP A 437 -4.62 22.34 -9.35
CA ASP A 437 -3.94 22.81 -8.14
C ASP A 437 -3.41 21.63 -7.32
N ILE A 438 -2.46 21.90 -6.42
CA ILE A 438 -1.92 20.93 -5.45
C ILE A 438 -1.79 21.65 -4.11
N VAL A 439 -2.64 21.27 -3.15
CA VAL A 439 -2.69 21.88 -1.81
C VAL A 439 -2.20 20.92 -0.74
N LYS A 440 -1.77 21.44 0.42
CA LYS A 440 -1.51 20.62 1.60
C LYS A 440 -2.81 20.07 2.18
N ARG A 441 -2.80 18.84 2.67
CA ARG A 441 -3.90 18.24 3.42
C ARG A 441 -3.74 18.53 4.90
N GLU A 442 -4.59 19.42 5.43
CA GLU A 442 -4.64 19.70 6.87
C GLU A 442 -5.27 18.53 7.66
N ARG A 443 -4.70 18.19 8.81
CA ARG A 443 -5.27 17.27 9.82
C ARG A 443 -5.90 18.12 10.93
N SER A 444 -7.23 18.28 10.93
CA SER A 444 -7.91 19.16 11.87
C SER A 444 -8.35 18.41 13.15
N ILE A 445 -9.07 19.11 14.03
CA ILE A 445 -9.65 18.52 15.23
C ILE A 445 -10.67 17.41 14.93
N ALA A 446 -11.40 17.51 13.81
CA ALA A 446 -12.42 16.54 13.45
C ALA A 446 -11.81 15.19 13.02
N GLU A 447 -10.74 15.21 12.22
CA GLU A 447 -9.96 14.01 11.88
C GLU A 447 -9.34 13.38 13.13
N MET A 448 -8.83 14.19 14.06
CA MET A 448 -8.27 13.67 15.33
C MET A 448 -9.35 13.05 16.23
N ILE A 449 -10.60 13.52 16.22
CA ILE A 449 -11.70 12.91 16.98
C ILE A 449 -11.95 11.47 16.49
N ILE A 450 -12.12 11.28 15.19
CA ILE A 450 -12.33 9.95 14.60
C ILE A 450 -11.08 9.07 14.75
N GLU A 451 -9.88 9.62 14.55
CA GLU A 451 -8.62 8.86 14.71
C GLU A 451 -8.50 8.21 16.10
N GLU A 452 -8.67 8.97 17.19
CA GLU A 452 -8.52 8.42 18.55
C GLU A 452 -9.65 7.42 18.90
N PHE A 453 -10.86 7.60 18.37
CA PHE A 453 -11.99 6.68 18.59
C PHE A 453 -11.82 5.36 17.85
N MET A 454 -11.40 5.41 16.58
CA MET A 454 -11.11 4.20 15.80
C MET A 454 -9.91 3.44 16.36
N LEU A 455 -8.88 4.14 16.84
CA LEU A 455 -7.76 3.52 17.57
C LEU A 455 -8.22 2.83 18.86
N ALA A 456 -9.09 3.45 19.65
CA ALA A 456 -9.62 2.86 20.88
C ALA A 456 -10.41 1.56 20.61
N ALA A 457 -11.27 1.54 19.57
CA ALA A 457 -11.98 0.34 19.16
C ALA A 457 -11.01 -0.75 18.63
N ASN A 458 -10.06 -0.37 17.77
CA ASN A 458 -9.04 -1.27 17.20
C ASN A 458 -8.17 -1.94 18.28
N GLU A 459 -7.74 -1.21 19.30
CA GLU A 459 -6.99 -1.78 20.44
C GLU A 459 -7.88 -2.71 21.30
N THR A 460 -9.10 -2.28 21.62
CA THR A 460 -10.03 -3.04 22.49
C THR A 460 -10.48 -4.36 21.85
N VAL A 461 -10.80 -4.35 20.55
CA VAL A 461 -11.17 -5.55 19.80
C VAL A 461 -9.99 -6.52 19.70
N ALA A 462 -8.79 -6.02 19.42
CA ALA A 462 -7.57 -6.83 19.36
C ALA A 462 -7.24 -7.49 20.72
N GLU A 463 -7.29 -6.73 21.82
CA GLU A 463 -7.04 -7.25 23.17
C GLU A 463 -8.06 -8.34 23.54
N HIS A 464 -9.35 -8.12 23.25
CA HIS A 464 -10.41 -9.08 23.58
C HIS A 464 -10.23 -10.42 22.85
N PHE A 465 -10.03 -10.40 21.52
CA PHE A 465 -9.90 -11.63 20.74
C PHE A 465 -8.56 -12.36 20.96
N TYR A 466 -7.50 -11.62 21.30
CA TYR A 466 -6.24 -12.21 21.78
C TYR A 466 -6.45 -13.04 23.06
N PHE A 467 -7.14 -12.49 24.06
CA PHE A 467 -7.40 -13.22 25.32
C PHE A 467 -8.42 -14.36 25.17
N LEU A 468 -9.35 -14.29 24.21
CA LEU A 468 -10.20 -15.42 23.82
C LEU A 468 -9.43 -16.53 23.08
N LYS A 469 -8.20 -16.27 22.60
CA LYS A 469 -7.36 -17.19 21.82
C LYS A 469 -8.00 -17.67 20.51
N VAL A 470 -8.84 -16.86 19.92
CA VAL A 470 -9.42 -17.12 18.60
C VAL A 470 -8.42 -16.65 17.53
N PRO A 471 -8.17 -17.42 16.44
CA PRO A 471 -7.33 -16.97 15.34
C PRO A 471 -7.86 -15.66 14.75
N PHE A 472 -6.97 -14.69 14.57
CA PHE A 472 -7.30 -13.30 14.29
C PHE A 472 -6.22 -12.67 13.40
N LEU A 473 -6.50 -11.50 12.83
CA LEU A 473 -5.52 -10.73 12.07
C LEU A 473 -5.10 -9.49 12.87
N TYR A 474 -3.81 -9.40 13.18
CA TYR A 474 -3.22 -8.26 13.86
C TYR A 474 -2.54 -7.34 12.85
N ARG A 475 -2.61 -6.04 13.12
CA ARG A 475 -1.87 -5.02 12.39
C ARG A 475 -0.58 -4.75 13.16
N VAL A 476 0.50 -5.40 12.74
CA VAL A 476 1.79 -5.37 13.45
C VAL A 476 2.74 -4.32 12.89
N HIS A 477 3.52 -3.73 13.79
CA HIS A 477 4.69 -2.92 13.47
C HIS A 477 5.78 -3.30 14.47
N GLU A 478 6.65 -4.22 14.05
CA GLU A 478 7.78 -4.73 14.83
C GLU A 478 8.80 -3.63 15.16
N ASP A 479 9.66 -3.85 16.17
CA ASP A 479 10.78 -2.96 16.51
C ASP A 479 11.64 -2.57 15.28
N PRO A 480 12.13 -1.31 15.19
CA PRO A 480 13.03 -0.86 14.13
C PRO A 480 14.28 -1.73 13.95
N ASP A 481 14.84 -1.71 12.75
CA ASP A 481 16.11 -2.39 12.50
C ASP A 481 17.25 -1.76 13.29
N ALA A 482 18.04 -2.58 13.99
CA ALA A 482 19.06 -2.11 14.92
C ALA A 482 20.23 -1.39 14.21
N GLU A 483 20.59 -1.78 12.98
CA GLU A 483 21.65 -1.14 12.22
C GLU A 483 21.19 0.22 11.69
N LYS A 484 19.99 0.28 11.08
CA LYS A 484 19.36 1.56 10.70
C LYS A 484 19.21 2.51 11.88
N LEU A 485 18.82 1.99 13.05
CA LEU A 485 18.60 2.78 14.26
C LEU A 485 19.93 3.33 14.81
N ILE A 486 21.02 2.56 14.78
CA ILE A 486 22.36 3.06 15.12
C ILE A 486 22.78 4.18 14.17
N HIS A 487 22.63 3.99 12.85
CA HIS A 487 22.94 5.04 11.87
C HIS A 487 22.08 6.31 12.06
N PHE A 488 20.81 6.17 12.46
CA PHE A 488 19.98 7.30 12.85
C PHE A 488 20.50 8.02 14.10
N MET A 489 20.97 7.30 15.12
CA MET A 489 21.54 7.93 16.32
C MET A 489 22.86 8.66 16.03
N GLU A 490 23.71 8.11 15.18
CA GLU A 490 24.91 8.82 14.69
C GLU A 490 24.53 10.06 13.89
N PHE A 491 23.52 9.97 13.03
CA PHE A 491 23.01 11.09 12.24
C PHE A 491 22.54 12.25 13.11
N ILE A 492 21.63 12.04 14.07
CA ILE A 492 21.10 13.12 14.92
C ILE A 492 22.16 13.70 15.88
N THR A 493 23.18 12.92 16.24
CA THR A 493 24.32 13.39 17.04
C THR A 493 25.08 14.51 16.32
N ASN A 494 25.10 14.51 14.98
CA ASN A 494 25.69 15.60 14.19
C ASN A 494 24.93 16.94 14.33
N PHE A 495 23.62 16.89 14.62
CA PHE A 495 22.78 18.06 14.91
C PHE A 495 22.81 18.44 16.41
N GLY A 496 23.44 17.62 17.26
CA GLY A 496 23.56 17.84 18.70
C GLY A 496 22.44 17.25 19.55
N TYR A 497 21.51 16.50 18.94
CA TYR A 497 20.48 15.73 19.65
C TYR A 497 21.01 14.35 20.07
N ALA A 498 20.40 13.76 21.11
CA ALA A 498 20.72 12.40 21.54
C ALA A 498 19.49 11.72 22.16
N VAL A 499 19.14 10.54 21.66
CA VAL A 499 18.05 9.70 22.19
C VAL A 499 18.58 8.76 23.28
N LYS A 500 17.77 8.53 24.32
CA LYS A 500 18.10 7.62 25.44
C LYS A 500 17.69 6.19 25.09
N GLY A 501 18.66 5.28 24.96
CA GLY A 501 18.43 3.84 24.73
C GLY A 501 19.03 2.95 25.83
N LYS A 502 18.80 1.64 25.75
CA LYS A 502 19.45 0.61 26.61
C LYS A 502 20.02 -0.49 25.72
N GLY A 503 21.34 -0.48 25.51
CA GLY A 503 21.95 -1.35 24.49
C GLY A 503 21.43 -0.96 23.10
N ASN A 504 21.12 -1.94 22.26
CA ASN A 504 20.63 -1.71 20.91
C ASN A 504 19.10 -1.48 20.82
N THR A 505 18.38 -1.36 21.95
CA THR A 505 16.93 -1.12 21.96
C THR A 505 16.58 0.30 22.44
N VAL A 506 15.56 0.87 21.81
CA VAL A 506 15.06 2.23 22.05
C VAL A 506 13.53 2.15 22.17
N HIS A 507 13.00 2.72 23.26
CA HIS A 507 11.56 2.75 23.49
C HIS A 507 10.88 3.81 22.59
N PRO A 508 9.69 3.56 22.00
CA PRO A 508 8.97 4.52 21.16
C PRO A 508 8.92 5.95 21.73
N ARG A 509 8.58 6.08 23.02
CA ARG A 509 8.58 7.36 23.75
C ARG A 509 9.87 8.18 23.63
N ALA A 510 11.04 7.53 23.51
CA ALA A 510 12.32 8.22 23.40
C ALA A 510 12.58 8.78 21.98
N LEU A 511 11.91 8.23 20.97
CA LEU A 511 11.85 8.81 19.61
C LEU A 511 10.80 9.93 19.56
N GLN A 512 9.63 9.75 20.20
CA GLN A 512 8.64 10.82 20.33
C GLN A 512 9.20 12.03 21.12
N GLU A 513 9.98 11.80 22.18
CA GLU A 513 10.72 12.87 22.89
C GLU A 513 11.69 13.62 21.98
N LEU A 514 12.19 13.01 20.89
CA LEU A 514 13.00 13.71 19.88
C LEU A 514 12.12 14.51 18.92
N LEU A 515 10.99 13.97 18.46
CA LEU A 515 10.02 14.73 17.64
C LEU A 515 9.54 15.98 18.39
N GLU A 516 9.22 15.85 19.67
CA GLU A 516 8.89 16.96 20.58
C GLU A 516 10.03 17.97 20.81
N GLN A 517 11.29 17.61 20.53
CA GLN A 517 12.48 18.49 20.66
C GLN A 517 12.89 19.18 19.35
N ILE A 518 12.56 18.59 18.20
CA ILE A 518 12.86 19.16 16.88
C ILE A 518 11.70 19.97 16.30
N LYS A 519 10.50 19.95 16.92
CA LYS A 519 9.35 20.68 16.40
C LYS A 519 9.64 22.17 16.25
N ASP A 520 9.17 22.74 15.13
CA ASP A 520 9.37 24.12 14.71
C ASP A 520 10.86 24.50 14.47
N THR A 521 11.75 23.52 14.23
CA THR A 521 13.17 23.76 13.91
C THR A 521 13.52 23.52 12.43
N PRO A 522 14.57 24.18 11.88
CA PRO A 522 15.03 23.98 10.49
C PRO A 522 15.62 22.58 10.19
N GLU A 523 15.57 21.65 11.14
CA GLU A 523 15.97 20.25 10.97
C GLU A 523 14.83 19.26 11.30
N GLU A 524 13.61 19.73 11.58
CA GLU A 524 12.43 18.90 11.84
C GLU A 524 12.16 17.91 10.69
N THR A 525 11.81 18.46 9.52
CA THR A 525 11.50 17.70 8.28
C THR A 525 12.58 16.68 7.95
N VAL A 526 13.83 17.02 8.25
CA VAL A 526 15.01 16.18 8.03
C VAL A 526 15.01 14.98 8.97
N ILE A 527 15.00 15.25 10.28
CA ILE A 527 15.17 14.24 11.31
C ILE A 527 13.93 13.34 11.33
N SER A 528 12.73 13.89 11.14
CA SER A 528 11.49 13.13 10.97
C SER A 528 11.52 12.20 9.75
N LYS A 529 11.92 12.69 8.55
CA LYS A 529 11.99 11.84 7.34
C LYS A 529 13.10 10.78 7.43
N VAL A 530 14.23 11.03 8.10
CA VAL A 530 15.26 10.00 8.33
C VAL A 530 14.84 9.01 9.43
N MET A 531 14.15 9.46 10.49
CA MET A 531 13.56 8.58 11.50
C MET A 531 12.55 7.63 10.86
N LEU A 532 11.62 8.13 10.05
CA LEU A 532 10.63 7.29 9.36
C LEU A 532 11.29 6.20 8.50
N ARG A 533 12.38 6.54 7.79
CA ARG A 533 13.16 5.59 6.96
C ARG A 533 13.92 4.54 7.80
N SER A 534 14.19 4.80 9.08
CA SER A 534 14.81 3.84 10.00
C SER A 534 13.81 2.86 10.64
N MET A 535 12.52 3.19 10.66
CA MET A 535 11.44 2.28 11.09
C MET A 535 11.29 1.07 10.12
N LYS A 536 10.42 0.14 10.51
CA LYS A 536 9.86 -0.89 9.61
C LYS A 536 8.54 -0.39 9.02
N GLN A 537 8.08 -1.03 7.94
CA GLN A 537 6.71 -0.86 7.48
C GLN A 537 5.78 -1.73 8.35
N ALA A 538 4.59 -1.20 8.66
CA ALA A 538 3.53 -1.99 9.26
C ALA A 538 2.96 -3.00 8.25
N ARG A 539 2.40 -4.11 8.74
CA ARG A 539 1.87 -5.21 7.93
C ARG A 539 0.80 -5.98 8.70
N TYR A 540 0.07 -6.88 8.04
CA TYR A 540 -0.77 -7.86 8.73
C TYR A 540 0.03 -9.10 9.14
N ASP A 541 -0.39 -9.77 10.21
CA ASP A 541 0.17 -11.01 10.74
C ASP A 541 -0.93 -11.78 11.51
N ALA A 542 -0.83 -13.11 11.61
CA ALA A 542 -1.73 -13.91 12.46
C ALA A 542 -1.36 -13.83 13.95
N GLN A 543 -0.14 -13.37 14.27
CA GLN A 543 0.39 -13.24 15.62
C GLN A 543 0.38 -11.78 16.09
N SER A 544 0.00 -11.53 17.35
CA SER A 544 0.09 -10.20 17.94
C SER A 544 1.54 -9.87 18.33
N LEU A 545 2.29 -9.32 17.38
CA LEU A 545 3.69 -8.89 17.56
C LEU A 545 3.82 -7.44 18.06
N GLY A 546 2.70 -6.79 18.43
CA GLY A 546 2.63 -5.39 18.83
C GLY A 546 2.74 -4.39 17.67
N HIS A 547 2.52 -3.11 17.99
CA HIS A 547 2.62 -2.00 17.03
C HIS A 547 3.45 -0.85 17.61
N PHE A 548 4.76 -0.92 17.41
CA PHE A 548 5.80 -0.01 17.93
C PHE A 548 5.43 1.47 17.79
N GLY A 549 5.02 1.90 16.59
CA GLY A 549 4.64 3.28 16.30
C GLY A 549 3.40 3.81 17.03
N LEU A 550 2.51 2.93 17.51
CA LEU A 550 1.35 3.31 18.35
C LEU A 550 1.61 3.05 19.85
N ALA A 551 2.78 2.50 20.18
CA ALA A 551 3.12 1.94 21.49
C ALA A 551 2.03 1.00 22.04
N ALA A 552 1.38 0.22 21.17
CA ALA A 552 0.28 -0.69 21.50
C ALA A 552 0.75 -2.16 21.50
N GLU A 553 0.26 -2.96 22.45
CA GLU A 553 0.57 -4.40 22.59
C GLU A 553 -0.36 -5.26 21.72
N PHE A 554 -1.64 -4.88 21.66
CA PHE A 554 -2.65 -5.49 20.80
C PHE A 554 -3.19 -4.41 19.85
N TYR A 555 -3.17 -4.68 18.55
CA TYR A 555 -3.73 -3.78 17.54
C TYR A 555 -4.16 -4.56 16.31
N SER A 556 -5.37 -4.30 15.82
CA SER A 556 -5.97 -4.89 14.63
C SER A 556 -6.74 -3.81 13.88
N HIS A 557 -6.97 -3.97 12.57
CA HIS A 557 -7.89 -3.09 11.85
C HIS A 557 -9.30 -3.71 11.88
N PHE A 558 -10.23 -3.04 12.56
CA PHE A 558 -11.64 -3.41 12.71
C PHE A 558 -12.60 -2.41 12.06
N THR A 559 -12.15 -1.18 11.83
CA THR A 559 -13.02 -0.02 11.56
C THR A 559 -13.21 0.34 10.09
N SER A 560 -12.82 -0.51 9.12
CA SER A 560 -13.09 -0.22 7.69
C SER A 560 -13.34 -1.44 6.78
N PRO A 561 -14.31 -2.32 7.10
CA PRO A 561 -14.59 -3.54 6.33
C PRO A 561 -15.21 -3.31 4.94
N ILE A 562 -15.68 -2.12 4.59
CA ILE A 562 -16.13 -1.81 3.20
C ILE A 562 -14.93 -1.77 2.25
N ARG A 563 -13.76 -1.32 2.73
CA ARG A 563 -12.55 -1.05 1.93
C ARG A 563 -11.30 -1.84 2.31
N ARG A 564 -11.33 -2.67 3.36
CA ARG A 564 -10.21 -3.54 3.78
C ARG A 564 -10.67 -4.97 4.07
N TYR A 565 -10.03 -5.96 3.43
CA TYR A 565 -10.38 -7.37 3.62
C TYR A 565 -10.00 -7.94 5.01
N PRO A 566 -8.89 -7.54 5.67
CA PRO A 566 -8.60 -7.95 7.05
C PRO A 566 -9.71 -7.61 8.04
N ASP A 567 -10.27 -6.40 7.95
CA ASP A 567 -11.40 -5.95 8.77
C ASP A 567 -12.63 -6.84 8.54
N LEU A 568 -12.97 -7.11 7.28
CA LEU A 568 -14.07 -8.00 6.90
C LEU A 568 -13.87 -9.43 7.46
N ILE A 569 -12.65 -9.96 7.41
CA ILE A 569 -12.31 -11.27 7.99
C ILE A 569 -12.51 -11.28 9.51
N ILE A 570 -11.98 -10.29 10.23
CA ILE A 570 -12.18 -10.29 11.70
C ILE A 570 -13.63 -10.02 12.08
N HIS A 571 -14.41 -9.26 11.30
CA HIS A 571 -15.85 -9.13 11.50
C HIS A 571 -16.60 -10.48 11.39
N ARG A 572 -16.20 -11.37 10.47
CA ARG A 572 -16.74 -12.74 10.40
C ARG A 572 -16.37 -13.57 11.63
N VAL A 573 -15.11 -13.51 12.05
CA VAL A 573 -14.65 -14.21 13.26
C VAL A 573 -15.39 -13.71 14.51
N ILE A 574 -15.57 -12.39 14.65
CA ILE A 574 -16.38 -11.76 15.71
C ILE A 574 -17.82 -12.28 15.64
N ARG A 575 -18.44 -12.25 14.46
CA ARG A 575 -19.80 -12.78 14.23
C ARG A 575 -19.93 -14.22 14.69
N GLU A 576 -19.07 -15.11 14.22
CA GLU A 576 -19.15 -16.53 14.54
C GLU A 576 -18.98 -16.80 16.03
N VAL A 577 -18.09 -16.07 16.70
CA VAL A 577 -17.92 -16.14 18.16
C VAL A 577 -19.20 -15.70 18.87
N LEU A 578 -19.84 -14.61 18.45
CA LEU A 578 -21.11 -14.14 19.03
C LEU A 578 -22.26 -15.12 18.79
N GLU A 579 -22.43 -15.59 17.54
CA GLU A 579 -23.51 -16.49 17.13
C GLU A 579 -23.40 -17.89 17.77
N ASN A 580 -22.19 -18.33 18.14
CA ASN A 580 -21.95 -19.58 18.88
C ASN A 580 -21.81 -19.39 20.42
N GLY A 581 -22.19 -18.22 20.96
CA GLY A 581 -22.24 -18.01 22.42
C GLY A 581 -20.88 -17.83 23.09
N GLY A 582 -19.88 -17.34 22.37
CA GLY A 582 -18.54 -16.99 22.85
C GLY A 582 -17.44 -18.03 22.58
N VAL A 583 -17.76 -19.16 21.96
CA VAL A 583 -16.81 -20.28 21.75
C VAL A 583 -16.98 -20.88 20.35
N LEU A 584 -15.87 -21.11 19.63
CA LEU A 584 -15.84 -21.87 18.37
C LEU A 584 -15.41 -23.32 18.62
N SER A 585 -15.78 -24.23 17.71
CA SER A 585 -15.30 -25.62 17.75
C SER A 585 -13.81 -25.72 17.44
N GLU A 586 -13.13 -26.72 18.00
CA GLU A 586 -11.69 -26.96 17.75
C GLU A 586 -11.36 -27.06 16.26
N GLN A 587 -12.23 -27.72 15.48
CA GLN A 587 -12.10 -27.83 14.02
C GLN A 587 -12.20 -26.47 13.30
N ARG A 588 -13.04 -25.55 13.77
CA ARG A 588 -13.13 -24.20 13.19
C ARG A 588 -11.94 -23.33 13.60
N LEU A 589 -11.44 -23.48 14.82
CA LEU A 589 -10.20 -22.84 15.28
C LEU A 589 -8.99 -23.32 14.47
N GLU A 590 -8.85 -24.62 14.22
CA GLU A 590 -7.79 -25.19 13.38
C GLU A 590 -7.88 -24.72 11.93
N TYR A 591 -9.08 -24.73 11.33
CA TYR A 591 -9.32 -24.17 9.99
C TYR A 591 -8.93 -22.68 9.91
N LEU A 592 -9.43 -21.84 10.83
CA LEU A 592 -9.13 -20.41 10.82
C LEU A 592 -7.62 -20.18 10.98
N ALA A 593 -6.96 -20.87 11.92
CA ALA A 593 -5.52 -20.80 12.10
C ALA A 593 -4.74 -21.14 10.81
N SER A 594 -5.15 -22.18 10.08
CA SER A 594 -4.54 -22.55 8.80
C SER A 594 -4.69 -21.50 7.68
N ARG A 595 -5.64 -20.55 7.80
CA ARG A 595 -5.93 -19.52 6.80
C ARG A 595 -5.37 -18.14 7.14
N MET A 596 -5.15 -17.81 8.43
CA MET A 596 -4.76 -16.44 8.82
C MET A 596 -3.42 -16.00 8.23
N ASP A 597 -2.40 -16.86 8.17
CA ASP A 597 -1.08 -16.50 7.61
C ASP A 597 -1.16 -16.16 6.11
N ASP A 598 -1.94 -16.91 5.33
CA ASP A 598 -2.16 -16.65 3.90
C ASP A 598 -2.91 -15.32 3.69
N ILE A 599 -3.99 -15.10 4.44
CA ILE A 599 -4.78 -13.87 4.38
C ILE A 599 -3.95 -12.66 4.80
N ALA A 600 -3.15 -12.76 5.87
CA ALA A 600 -2.26 -11.71 6.35
C ALA A 600 -1.20 -11.36 5.30
N ARG A 601 -0.57 -12.37 4.70
CA ARG A 601 0.41 -12.23 3.63
C ARG A 601 -0.20 -11.54 2.41
N GLN A 602 -1.32 -12.07 1.91
CA GLN A 602 -2.01 -11.57 0.71
C GLN A 602 -2.51 -10.14 0.91
N SER A 603 -3.14 -9.83 2.05
CA SER A 603 -3.64 -8.48 2.34
C SER A 603 -2.49 -7.47 2.41
N SER A 604 -1.36 -7.87 3.00
CA SER A 604 -0.14 -7.05 3.03
C SER A 604 0.50 -6.88 1.65
N GLU A 605 0.35 -7.85 0.73
CA GLU A 605 0.79 -7.71 -0.67
C GLU A 605 -0.10 -6.75 -1.45
N ARG A 606 -1.44 -6.85 -1.31
CA ARG A 606 -2.40 -5.96 -1.96
C ARG A 606 -2.32 -4.52 -1.47
N GLU A 607 -2.17 -4.30 -0.17
CA GLU A 607 -1.93 -2.98 0.41
C GLU A 607 -0.70 -2.29 -0.19
N ARG A 608 0.43 -3.00 -0.30
CA ARG A 608 1.65 -2.44 -0.89
C ARG A 608 1.48 -2.12 -2.37
N LEU A 609 0.77 -2.97 -3.11
CA LEU A 609 0.47 -2.76 -4.53
C LEU A 609 -0.44 -1.53 -4.73
N ALA A 610 -1.48 -1.37 -3.90
CA ALA A 610 -2.34 -0.20 -3.89
C ALA A 610 -1.54 1.09 -3.63
N VAL A 611 -0.75 1.12 -2.56
CA VAL A 611 0.09 2.28 -2.20
C VAL A 611 1.14 2.60 -3.28
N GLU A 612 1.68 1.60 -3.99
CA GLU A 612 2.57 1.84 -5.14
C GLU A 612 1.83 2.47 -6.33
N ALA A 613 0.60 2.05 -6.65
CA ALA A 613 -0.21 2.63 -7.71
C ALA A 613 -0.71 4.07 -7.41
N GLU A 614 -1.15 4.31 -6.17
CA GLU A 614 -1.53 5.65 -5.67
C GLU A 614 -0.37 6.63 -5.81
N ARG A 615 0.83 6.23 -5.36
CA ARG A 615 2.08 7.00 -5.48
C ARG A 615 2.47 7.30 -6.91
N GLU A 616 2.33 6.33 -7.80
CA GLU A 616 2.67 6.53 -9.21
C GLU A 616 1.71 7.53 -9.88
N THR A 617 0.43 7.49 -9.49
CA THR A 617 -0.59 8.45 -9.96
C THR A 617 -0.33 9.85 -9.39
N ASP A 618 0.02 9.97 -8.12
CA ASP A 618 0.46 11.21 -7.48
C ASP A 618 1.68 11.82 -8.18
N ALA A 619 2.71 11.01 -8.48
CA ALA A 619 3.93 11.45 -9.14
C ALA A 619 3.67 11.92 -10.59
N LEU A 620 2.85 11.17 -11.34
CA LEU A 620 2.37 11.54 -12.66
C LEU A 620 1.62 12.88 -12.65
N LYS A 621 0.64 13.07 -11.76
CA LYS A 621 -0.16 14.30 -11.71
C LYS A 621 0.62 15.49 -11.13
N LYS A 622 1.60 15.26 -10.24
CA LYS A 622 2.60 16.26 -9.85
C LYS A 622 3.48 16.68 -11.02
N ALA A 623 3.92 15.76 -11.87
CA ALA A 623 4.68 16.08 -13.08
C ALA A 623 3.82 16.87 -14.08
N GLU A 624 2.58 16.45 -14.35
CA GLU A 624 1.67 17.19 -15.24
C GLU A 624 1.40 18.63 -14.79
N PHE A 625 1.18 18.85 -13.49
CA PHE A 625 0.95 20.19 -12.91
C PHE A 625 2.15 21.15 -13.08
N MET A 626 3.36 20.61 -13.26
CA MET A 626 4.59 21.38 -13.42
C MET A 626 5.00 21.58 -14.89
N LEU A 627 4.30 20.95 -15.86
CA LEU A 627 4.62 21.09 -17.29
C LEU A 627 4.54 22.54 -17.80
N ASP A 628 3.57 23.32 -17.30
CA ASP A 628 3.41 24.74 -17.66
C ASP A 628 4.25 25.70 -16.81
N LYS A 629 5.00 25.19 -15.82
CA LYS A 629 5.87 25.97 -14.90
C LYS A 629 7.35 25.94 -15.28
N VAL A 630 7.70 25.36 -16.43
CA VAL A 630 9.10 25.29 -16.90
C VAL A 630 9.66 26.71 -17.11
N GLY A 631 10.75 27.02 -16.42
CA GLY A 631 11.36 28.35 -16.35
C GLY A 631 10.95 29.19 -15.15
N GLU A 632 9.91 28.83 -14.39
CA GLU A 632 9.51 29.52 -13.16
C GLU A 632 10.43 29.17 -11.97
N GLU A 633 10.53 30.11 -11.02
CA GLU A 633 11.37 29.99 -9.83
C GLU A 633 10.54 29.82 -8.56
N PHE A 634 10.89 28.82 -7.75
CA PHE A 634 10.20 28.47 -6.50
C PHE A 634 11.18 28.47 -5.32
N GLU A 635 10.66 28.72 -4.12
CA GLU A 635 11.37 28.36 -2.89
C GLU A 635 11.03 26.92 -2.51
N GLY A 636 12.02 26.20 -1.97
CA GLY A 636 11.85 24.82 -1.52
C GLY A 636 12.91 24.41 -0.50
N MET A 637 12.71 23.26 0.12
CA MET A 637 13.62 22.68 1.10
C MET A 637 14.30 21.45 0.50
N ILE A 638 15.60 21.27 0.75
CA ILE A 638 16.28 20.03 0.34
C ILE A 638 15.68 18.84 1.12
N SER A 639 15.01 17.93 0.42
CA SER A 639 14.35 16.72 0.95
C SER A 639 15.27 15.49 1.01
N GLY A 640 16.35 15.51 0.22
CA GLY A 640 17.31 14.41 0.18
C GLY A 640 18.58 14.75 -0.60
N VAL A 641 19.73 14.27 -0.13
CA VAL A 641 21.02 14.41 -0.84
C VAL A 641 21.52 13.02 -1.29
N THR A 642 22.23 12.98 -2.42
CA THR A 642 22.84 11.77 -2.99
C THR A 642 24.25 12.07 -3.54
N ASN A 643 24.94 11.03 -3.98
CA ASN A 643 26.14 11.10 -4.81
C ASN A 643 25.88 11.51 -6.28
N PHE A 644 24.63 11.74 -6.71
CA PHE A 644 24.27 12.13 -8.07
C PHE A 644 23.42 13.40 -8.19
N GLY A 645 23.02 14.02 -7.07
CA GLY A 645 22.18 15.22 -7.04
C GLY A 645 21.50 15.49 -5.70
N ILE A 646 20.73 16.59 -5.69
CA ILE A 646 19.98 17.13 -4.57
C ILE A 646 18.48 17.07 -4.93
N PHE A 647 17.69 16.37 -4.12
CA PHE A 647 16.23 16.44 -4.18
C PHE A 647 15.75 17.65 -3.39
N VAL A 648 14.82 18.41 -3.97
CA VAL A 648 14.20 19.59 -3.38
C VAL A 648 12.69 19.40 -3.42
N GLU A 649 12.05 19.72 -2.31
CA GLU A 649 10.60 19.65 -2.12
C GLU A 649 10.06 21.08 -1.98
N LEU A 650 9.10 21.42 -2.84
CA LEU A 650 8.38 22.69 -2.81
C LEU A 650 7.28 22.65 -1.73
N ASP A 651 6.77 23.82 -1.32
CA ASP A 651 5.76 23.88 -0.25
C ASP A 651 4.49 23.06 -0.56
N ASN A 652 4.07 22.97 -1.82
CA ASN A 652 2.97 22.11 -2.25
C ASN A 652 3.32 20.59 -2.32
N THR A 653 4.39 20.16 -1.67
CA THR A 653 4.92 18.78 -1.62
C THR A 653 5.38 18.20 -2.98
N VAL A 654 5.59 19.05 -3.99
CA VAL A 654 6.20 18.64 -5.27
C VAL A 654 7.70 18.44 -5.07
N GLU A 655 8.21 17.23 -5.34
CA GLU A 655 9.65 16.92 -5.25
C GLU A 655 10.28 16.86 -6.65
N GLY A 656 11.50 17.41 -6.79
CA GLY A 656 12.28 17.40 -8.04
C GLY A 656 13.78 17.35 -7.79
N LEU A 657 14.56 17.04 -8.83
CA LEU A 657 15.99 16.72 -8.73
C LEU A 657 16.88 17.77 -9.40
N ILE A 658 17.79 18.37 -8.63
CA ILE A 658 18.96 19.08 -9.15
C ILE A 658 20.08 18.05 -9.35
N ARG A 659 20.55 17.85 -10.58
CA ARG A 659 21.58 16.84 -10.87
C ARG A 659 22.96 17.42 -10.57
N LEU A 660 23.86 16.58 -10.07
CA LEU A 660 25.21 17.01 -9.67
C LEU A 660 26.03 17.60 -10.84
N GLY A 661 25.75 17.18 -12.07
CA GLY A 661 26.39 17.70 -13.29
C GLY A 661 25.95 19.12 -13.67
N ASP A 662 24.79 19.58 -13.18
CA ASP A 662 24.22 20.89 -13.49
C ASP A 662 24.70 21.96 -12.47
N MET A 663 25.37 21.53 -11.40
CA MET A 663 25.96 22.38 -10.37
C MET A 663 27.31 22.97 -10.85
N THR A 664 27.23 23.99 -11.70
CA THR A 664 28.40 24.54 -12.43
C THR A 664 29.41 25.37 -11.61
N ASP A 665 29.16 25.62 -10.32
CA ASP A 665 29.98 26.54 -9.52
C ASP A 665 31.11 25.90 -8.70
N ASP A 666 31.06 24.59 -8.45
CA ASP A 666 32.11 23.85 -7.73
C ASP A 666 32.06 22.34 -8.00
N TYR A 667 33.11 21.62 -7.61
CA TYR A 667 33.11 20.16 -7.52
C TYR A 667 32.60 19.73 -6.15
N TYR A 668 31.46 19.05 -6.09
CA TYR A 668 30.80 18.67 -4.84
C TYR A 668 31.02 17.20 -4.49
N HIS A 669 31.53 16.95 -3.28
CA HIS A 669 31.76 15.60 -2.74
C HIS A 669 30.62 15.19 -1.80
N TYR A 670 30.11 13.97 -1.95
CA TYR A 670 29.03 13.46 -1.11
C TYR A 670 29.58 12.87 0.19
N HIS A 671 29.15 13.42 1.31
CA HIS A 671 29.49 12.98 2.66
C HIS A 671 28.29 12.25 3.27
N GLU A 672 28.26 10.93 3.09
CA GLU A 672 27.14 10.04 3.44
C GLU A 672 26.69 10.21 4.90
N ASN A 673 27.59 10.07 5.88
CA ASN A 673 27.29 10.24 7.32
C ASN A 673 26.77 11.64 7.71
N GLN A 674 26.89 12.64 6.84
CA GLN A 674 26.39 14.00 7.05
C GLN A 674 25.15 14.31 6.19
N HIS A 675 24.75 13.39 5.29
CA HIS A 675 23.77 13.60 4.22
C HIS A 675 23.94 14.94 3.49
N ALA A 676 25.19 15.25 3.13
CA ALA A 676 25.61 16.56 2.63
C ALA A 676 26.47 16.45 1.36
N LEU A 677 26.35 17.44 0.48
CA LEU A 677 27.29 17.71 -0.61
C LEU A 677 28.17 18.91 -0.21
N ILE A 678 29.49 18.73 -0.19
CA ILE A 678 30.47 19.77 0.16
C ILE A 678 31.28 20.16 -1.07
N GLY A 679 31.28 21.45 -1.42
CA GLY A 679 32.06 22.01 -2.53
C GLY A 679 33.55 22.12 -2.19
N GLU A 680 34.41 21.56 -3.04
CA GLU A 680 35.86 21.46 -2.83
C GLU A 680 36.57 22.83 -2.74
N ARG A 681 36.18 23.78 -3.60
CA ARG A 681 36.83 25.09 -3.75
C ARG A 681 36.13 26.19 -2.95
N THR A 682 34.81 26.16 -2.94
CA THR A 682 33.94 27.17 -2.31
C THR A 682 33.67 26.87 -0.84
N SER A 683 33.77 25.60 -0.43
CA SER A 683 33.24 25.12 0.86
C SER A 683 31.76 25.45 1.10
N LYS A 684 30.98 25.67 0.02
CA LYS A 684 29.51 25.59 0.08
C LYS A 684 29.11 24.20 0.55
N ILE A 685 28.02 24.12 1.32
CA ILE A 685 27.49 22.85 1.78
C ILE A 685 25.98 22.85 1.56
N TYR A 686 25.48 21.84 0.85
CA TYR A 686 24.07 21.58 0.65
C TYR A 686 23.67 20.34 1.47
N ARG A 687 22.68 20.48 2.34
CA ARG A 687 22.22 19.43 3.26
C ARG A 687 20.71 19.31 3.20
N ILE A 688 20.21 18.15 3.60
CA ILE A 688 18.77 17.99 3.86
C ILE A 688 18.34 19.04 4.90
N GLY A 689 17.25 19.76 4.62
CA GLY A 689 16.70 20.84 5.44
C GLY A 689 17.20 22.26 5.15
N ASP A 690 18.19 22.44 4.25
CA ASP A 690 18.56 23.80 3.83
C ASP A 690 17.52 24.37 2.85
N GLU A 691 17.14 25.64 3.04
CA GLU A 691 16.23 26.38 2.15
C GLU A 691 16.97 26.88 0.89
N VAL A 692 16.41 26.53 -0.27
CA VAL A 692 16.98 26.83 -1.59
C VAL A 692 15.94 27.51 -2.48
N LYS A 693 16.42 28.35 -3.40
CA LYS A 693 15.62 28.83 -4.53
C LYS A 693 16.00 28.02 -5.76
N VAL A 694 15.00 27.43 -6.41
CA VAL A 694 15.17 26.57 -7.58
C VAL A 694 14.39 27.10 -8.78
N ARG A 695 14.82 26.73 -9.98
CA ARG A 695 14.05 26.94 -11.22
C ARG A 695 13.67 25.59 -11.81
N VAL A 696 12.44 25.45 -12.31
CA VAL A 696 12.04 24.28 -13.09
C VAL A 696 12.81 24.30 -14.42
N SER A 697 13.75 23.36 -14.62
CA SER A 697 14.57 23.33 -15.84
C SER A 697 14.01 22.37 -16.89
N ARG A 698 13.42 21.24 -16.46
CA ARG A 698 12.75 20.28 -17.33
C ARG A 698 11.70 19.49 -16.57
N VAL A 699 10.63 19.10 -17.24
CA VAL A 699 9.62 18.18 -16.71
C VAL A 699 9.35 17.09 -17.74
N SER A 700 9.08 15.87 -17.28
CA SER A 700 8.64 14.76 -18.10
C SER A 700 7.56 13.98 -17.35
N ALA A 701 6.32 14.05 -17.82
CA ALA A 701 5.22 13.23 -17.31
C ALA A 701 5.43 11.74 -17.62
N GLU A 702 6.00 11.41 -18.79
CA GLU A 702 6.28 10.03 -19.22
C GLU A 702 7.31 9.30 -18.32
N GLU A 703 8.31 10.01 -17.83
CA GLU A 703 9.29 9.49 -16.84
C GLU A 703 8.90 9.84 -15.39
N GLN A 704 7.81 10.59 -15.18
CA GLN A 704 7.36 11.11 -13.89
C GLN A 704 8.45 11.92 -13.13
N THR A 705 9.31 12.63 -13.88
CA THR A 705 10.44 13.39 -13.32
C THR A 705 10.30 14.90 -13.49
N ILE A 706 10.63 15.64 -12.44
CA ILE A 706 10.89 17.08 -12.46
C ILE A 706 12.38 17.30 -12.22
N ASP A 707 13.04 18.00 -13.13
CA ASP A 707 14.44 18.46 -13.01
C ASP A 707 14.46 19.94 -12.58
N PHE A 708 15.35 20.26 -11.64
CA PHE A 708 15.53 21.62 -11.10
C PHE A 708 16.95 22.16 -11.35
N GLU A 709 17.06 23.47 -11.52
CA GLU A 709 18.31 24.23 -11.43
C GLU A 709 18.43 24.92 -10.06
N MET A 710 19.63 24.95 -9.49
CA MET A 710 19.96 25.76 -8.31
C MET A 710 20.08 27.24 -8.70
N VAL A 711 19.22 28.12 -8.16
CA VAL A 711 19.28 29.56 -8.41
C VAL A 711 20.04 30.28 -7.29
N ASP A 712 19.63 30.04 -6.03
CA ASP A 712 20.26 30.62 -4.84
C ASP A 712 20.00 29.73 -3.60
N MET A 713 20.67 30.02 -2.48
CA MET A 713 20.45 29.32 -1.20
C MET A 713 20.45 30.32 -0.05
N LYS A 714 19.39 30.30 0.78
CA LYS A 714 19.28 31.23 1.91
C LYS A 714 20.37 30.91 2.95
N PRO A 715 21.17 31.89 3.41
CA PRO A 715 22.17 31.64 4.43
C PRO A 715 21.54 31.22 5.77
N ARG A 716 21.74 29.96 6.19
CA ARG A 716 21.16 29.39 7.42
C ARG A 716 21.50 30.25 8.65
N ALA A 717 20.47 30.73 9.34
CA ALA A 717 20.61 31.76 10.37
C ALA A 717 21.29 31.24 11.65
N GLY A 718 22.57 31.60 11.85
CA GLY A 718 23.21 31.63 13.18
C GLY A 718 23.44 30.28 13.89
N GLY A 719 23.14 29.14 13.25
CA GLY A 719 23.37 27.81 13.82
C GLY A 719 24.81 27.60 14.28
N LYS A 720 25.01 26.93 15.42
CA LYS A 720 26.34 26.73 16.01
C LYS A 720 27.28 26.05 15.00
N PRO A 721 28.49 26.59 14.74
CA PRO A 721 29.47 25.91 13.90
C PRO A 721 29.78 24.52 14.43
N PHE A 722 29.79 23.54 13.53
CA PHE A 722 30.13 22.15 13.84
C PHE A 722 31.46 22.09 14.62
N PRO A 723 31.56 21.30 15.71
CA PRO A 723 32.83 21.06 16.38
C PRO A 723 33.81 20.42 15.39
N ARG A 724 34.75 21.21 14.86
CA ARG A 724 35.79 20.71 13.96
C ARG A 724 36.52 19.57 14.66
N GLY A 725 36.42 18.36 14.09
CA GLY A 725 36.91 17.12 14.69
C GLY A 725 38.29 17.29 15.29
N GLY A 726 38.43 16.91 16.56
CA GLY A 726 39.58 17.26 17.37
C GLY A 726 40.90 16.83 16.73
N LYS A 727 41.81 17.78 16.47
CA LYS A 727 43.16 17.47 15.99
C LYS A 727 43.84 16.52 16.97
N GLY A 728 44.04 15.27 16.55
CA GLY A 728 44.87 14.30 17.26
C GLY A 728 46.30 14.83 17.37
N GLY A 729 46.65 15.39 18.52
CA GLY A 729 47.95 15.98 18.82
C GLY A 729 49.07 14.95 19.00
N GLY A 730 49.27 14.08 18.01
CA GLY A 730 50.38 13.13 17.97
C GLY A 730 51.72 13.87 17.88
N GLY A 731 52.50 13.83 18.95
CA GLY A 731 53.79 14.52 19.01
C GLY A 731 54.85 13.85 18.12
N GLY A 732 55.27 14.53 17.06
CA GLY A 732 56.41 14.15 16.22
C GLY A 732 57.39 15.31 16.07
N ARG A 733 58.64 15.13 16.56
CA ARG A 733 59.75 16.05 16.29
C ARG A 733 60.50 15.62 15.03
N PRO A 734 60.59 16.45 13.98
CA PRO A 734 61.70 16.37 13.02
C PRO A 734 62.91 17.11 13.60
N GLY A 735 64.09 16.50 13.50
CA GLY A 735 65.35 17.15 13.88
C GLY A 735 65.91 18.00 12.74
N ASP A 736 66.37 19.20 13.11
CA ASP A 736 67.50 19.96 12.53
C ASP A 736 68.07 19.49 11.16
N ARG A 737 67.93 20.35 10.14
CA ARG A 737 69.09 20.81 9.35
C ARG A 737 68.84 22.09 8.54
N ARG A 738 69.54 23.15 8.95
CA ARG A 738 70.20 24.19 8.14
C ARG A 738 69.48 24.75 6.88
N GLY A 739 69.08 26.01 6.98
CA GLY A 739 68.91 26.93 5.84
C GLY A 739 68.32 28.26 6.31
N GLY A 740 68.96 29.41 6.05
CA GLY A 740 68.44 30.69 6.51
C GLY A 740 69.25 31.93 6.11
N LYS A 741 68.61 33.10 6.27
CA LYS A 741 69.19 34.47 6.38
C LYS A 741 68.06 35.50 6.56
N GLY A 742 68.39 36.66 7.13
CA GLY A 742 67.45 37.75 7.46
C GLY A 742 66.79 37.57 8.84
N GLY A 743 66.85 38.52 9.79
CA GLY A 743 67.46 39.86 9.77
C GLY A 743 66.58 40.91 9.07
N ASP A 744 66.26 42.06 9.69
CA ASP A 744 66.60 42.55 11.04
C ASP A 744 65.63 43.69 11.48
N ALA A 745 65.83 44.28 12.67
CA ALA A 745 65.21 45.48 13.25
C ALA A 745 63.68 45.40 13.57
N ARG A 746 63.20 45.45 14.83
CA ARG A 746 63.29 46.46 15.93
C ARG A 746 62.30 47.64 15.78
N GLY A 747 61.52 47.95 16.85
CA GLY A 747 60.50 49.03 16.84
C GLY A 747 60.22 49.72 18.20
N SER A 748 59.95 48.95 19.27
CA SER A 748 59.98 49.36 20.70
C SER A 748 58.89 50.28 21.32
N ARG A 749 58.58 50.02 22.62
CA ARG A 749 58.06 50.92 23.70
C ARG A 749 56.57 51.35 23.65
N VAL A 750 55.74 51.00 24.66
CA VAL A 750 55.51 51.59 26.03
C VAL A 750 54.53 52.79 26.01
N GLY A 751 53.50 52.89 26.89
CA GLY A 751 52.98 51.95 27.90
C GLY A 751 52.23 52.63 29.09
N ASP A 752 51.92 51.83 30.12
CA ASP A 752 51.52 52.18 31.52
C ASP A 752 50.13 52.85 31.80
N GLY A 753 49.68 52.76 33.06
CA GLY A 753 48.64 53.60 33.68
C GLY A 753 47.19 53.07 33.75
N ARG A 754 46.45 53.12 34.88
CA ARG A 754 46.63 52.59 36.27
C ARG A 754 45.39 52.94 37.14
N GLY A 755 45.01 52.06 38.08
CA GLY A 755 44.14 52.39 39.23
C GLY A 755 42.66 51.99 39.09
N GLY A 756 41.91 51.73 40.18
CA GLY A 756 42.27 51.73 41.61
C GLY A 756 41.27 50.97 42.51
N LYS A 757 41.68 50.60 43.73
CA LYS A 757 40.93 49.70 44.66
C LYS A 757 40.04 50.46 45.67
N LYS A 758 38.89 49.87 46.07
CA LYS A 758 38.34 49.76 47.46
C LYS A 758 36.95 49.06 47.46
N ARG A 759 36.33 48.55 48.55
CA ARG A 759 36.78 47.84 49.80
C ARG A 759 35.56 47.49 50.70
N ARG A 760 35.33 46.20 51.05
CA ARG A 760 34.58 45.63 52.22
C ARG A 760 33.28 46.29 52.79
N GLY A 761 32.23 45.45 52.90
CA GLY A 761 31.21 45.37 53.98
C GLY A 761 30.47 44.02 53.84
N LYS A 762 30.21 43.14 54.83
CA LYS A 762 29.55 43.19 56.16
C LYS A 762 28.03 43.50 56.10
N ALA A 763 27.13 42.80 56.81
CA ALA A 763 27.21 41.51 57.56
C ALA A 763 25.81 41.02 58.06
N ALA A 764 25.78 39.78 58.63
CA ALA A 764 24.89 39.27 59.70
C ALA A 764 23.62 38.43 59.36
N GLY A 765 23.30 37.49 60.27
CA GLY A 765 22.15 36.55 60.24
C GLY A 765 22.49 35.14 59.71
N GLY A 766 22.17 34.00 60.37
CA GLY A 766 21.50 33.85 61.67
C GLY A 766 21.19 32.43 62.20
N ILE A 767 22.14 31.47 62.22
CA ILE A 767 22.37 30.43 63.27
C ILE A 767 21.18 29.64 63.93
N ARG A 768 21.30 28.29 63.97
CA ARG A 768 20.76 27.24 64.94
C ARG A 768 19.43 26.48 64.73
N LEU A 769 19.57 25.13 64.78
CA LEU A 769 18.89 24.09 65.60
C LEU A 769 17.34 23.94 65.70
N GLY A 770 16.91 22.66 65.74
CA GLY A 770 15.56 22.18 66.12
C GLY A 770 14.83 21.43 64.97
N GLY A 771 13.96 20.44 65.20
CA GLY A 771 13.59 19.73 66.43
C GLY A 771 12.10 19.34 66.49
N GLY A 772 11.77 18.03 66.56
CA GLY A 772 10.39 17.50 66.49
C GLY A 772 10.00 17.05 65.06
N ALA A 773 9.31 15.93 64.80
CA ALA A 773 8.05 15.38 65.35
C ALA A 773 6.81 16.13 64.81
N ILE A 774 5.74 15.50 64.30
CA ILE A 774 5.27 14.09 64.26
C ILE A 774 4.49 13.86 62.90
N ALA A 775 3.91 12.73 62.48
CA ALA A 775 3.42 11.52 63.17
C ALA A 775 3.60 10.19 62.36
N ALA A 776 2.53 9.39 62.22
CA ALA A 776 2.39 8.04 61.63
C ALA A 776 1.55 8.06 60.33
N GLY A 777 1.42 7.00 59.51
CA GLY A 777 1.85 5.57 59.58
C GLY A 777 0.65 4.62 59.32
N PRO A 778 0.78 3.25 59.32
CA PRO A 778 1.94 2.34 59.30
C PRO A 778 2.25 1.85 57.85
N GLY A 779 3.12 0.89 57.47
CA GLY A 779 3.72 -0.33 58.06
C GLY A 779 3.09 -1.58 57.40
N GLU A 780 3.75 -2.70 57.09
CA GLU A 780 5.09 -3.26 57.43
C GLU A 780 5.69 -3.97 56.17
N ALA A 781 6.84 -4.66 56.12
CA ALA A 781 7.73 -5.24 57.14
C ALA A 781 9.23 -5.32 56.72
N ALA A 782 10.10 -5.68 57.67
CA ALA A 782 11.56 -5.87 57.52
C ALA A 782 11.94 -7.08 56.64
N GLY A 783 13.17 -7.29 56.13
CA GLY A 783 14.46 -6.59 56.28
C GLY A 783 15.62 -7.60 56.45
N GLY A 784 16.75 -7.45 55.73
CA GLY A 784 17.79 -8.51 55.63
C GLY A 784 19.22 -8.05 55.28
N LYS A 785 20.02 -7.71 56.31
CA LYS A 785 21.38 -7.13 56.26
C LYS A 785 22.44 -7.86 55.38
N LYS A 786 23.23 -7.05 54.64
CA LYS A 786 24.72 -7.05 54.48
C LYS A 786 25.48 -8.37 54.14
N GLY A 787 26.36 -8.34 53.12
CA GLY A 787 27.39 -9.40 52.94
C GLY A 787 28.54 -9.08 51.95
N ARG A 788 29.64 -8.47 52.43
CA ARG A 788 30.89 -8.14 51.70
C ARG A 788 31.50 -9.22 50.76
N ARG A 789 32.10 -8.74 49.67
CA ARG A 789 33.44 -9.07 49.09
C ARG A 789 33.90 -10.55 49.03
N GLY A 790 34.28 -10.98 47.83
CA GLY A 790 35.28 -12.04 47.60
C GLY A 790 35.30 -12.41 46.11
N GLY A 791 36.44 -12.33 45.43
CA GLY A 791 36.51 -12.55 43.97
C GLY A 791 37.58 -13.56 43.55
N HIS A 792 37.96 -13.45 42.28
CA HIS A 792 38.93 -14.26 41.52
C HIS A 792 38.45 -15.61 40.95
N GLU A 793 38.89 -15.82 39.70
CA GLU A 793 39.13 -17.07 38.94
C GLU A 793 38.00 -18.11 38.80
N GLY A 794 37.72 -18.65 37.60
CA GLY A 794 38.24 -18.31 36.27
C GLY A 794 38.21 -19.48 35.28
N ALA A 795 37.29 -19.44 34.29
CA ALA A 795 37.16 -20.40 33.18
C ALA A 795 36.78 -21.85 33.63
N PRO A 796 36.52 -22.82 32.73
CA PRO A 796 36.52 -22.77 31.26
C PRO A 796 35.18 -23.18 30.61
N SER A 797 35.25 -23.69 29.38
CA SER A 797 34.18 -23.94 28.42
C SER A 797 33.65 -25.39 28.40
N ALA A 798 32.47 -25.54 27.80
CA ALA A 798 31.94 -26.73 27.12
C ALA A 798 31.58 -27.96 27.98
N GLY A 799 30.61 -28.74 27.46
CA GLY A 799 30.09 -29.96 28.07
C GLY A 799 28.71 -30.31 27.52
N GLU A 800 28.63 -31.39 26.74
CA GLU A 800 27.38 -31.87 26.11
C GLU A 800 26.60 -32.83 27.02
N ALA A 801 25.27 -32.72 26.98
CA ALA A 801 24.30 -33.83 26.92
C ALA A 801 24.24 -34.92 28.04
N VAL A 802 23.30 -35.86 27.79
CA VAL A 802 23.08 -37.17 28.44
C VAL A 802 22.42 -37.20 29.83
N ALA A 803 21.08 -37.17 29.78
CA ALA A 803 20.12 -38.12 30.38
C ALA A 803 20.36 -38.82 31.76
N GLY A 804 19.25 -39.01 32.51
CA GLY A 804 19.01 -40.27 33.22
C GLY A 804 18.37 -40.19 34.62
N ALA A 805 17.08 -40.59 34.70
CA ALA A 805 16.34 -41.00 35.92
C ALA A 805 16.24 -39.99 37.10
N GLY A 806 15.21 -40.05 37.96
CA GLY A 806 14.04 -40.92 37.99
C GLY A 806 13.66 -41.32 39.42
N ARG A 807 12.59 -40.72 39.95
CA ARG A 807 11.84 -41.01 41.19
C ARG A 807 10.54 -40.19 41.13
N GLY A 808 9.37 -40.65 41.56
CA GLY A 808 9.00 -41.94 42.17
C GLY A 808 8.11 -41.74 43.38
N GLY A 809 6.81 -41.99 43.25
CA GLY A 809 5.82 -41.89 44.34
C GLY A 809 4.46 -42.46 43.93
N LEU A 810 3.90 -43.35 44.75
CA LEU A 810 2.62 -44.03 44.50
C LEU A 810 1.54 -43.54 45.48
N VAL A 811 0.27 -43.57 45.03
CA VAL A 811 -0.90 -43.94 45.84
C VAL A 811 -1.78 -44.87 44.97
N ALA A 812 -2.62 -45.73 45.55
CA ALA A 812 -3.29 -46.84 44.85
C ALA A 812 -4.76 -47.06 45.27
N GLY A 813 -5.47 -47.90 44.50
CA GLY A 813 -6.85 -48.36 44.73
C GLY A 813 -7.79 -47.99 43.57
N ALA A 814 -8.72 -48.83 43.11
CA ALA A 814 -9.07 -50.22 43.48
C ALA A 814 -9.56 -51.00 42.22
N ALA A 815 -9.97 -52.27 42.34
CA ALA A 815 -10.32 -53.12 41.19
C ALA A 815 -11.37 -54.22 41.47
N GLU A 816 -12.28 -54.45 40.52
CA GLU A 816 -13.11 -55.66 40.30
C GLU A 816 -13.22 -55.85 38.77
N ARG A 817 -12.85 -56.99 38.15
CA ARG A 817 -13.37 -58.38 38.19
C ARG A 817 -14.64 -58.61 37.35
N GLY A 818 -14.54 -59.51 36.37
CA GLY A 818 -15.68 -60.06 35.60
C GLY A 818 -15.24 -60.95 34.43
N GLU A 819 -15.45 -62.27 34.52
CA GLU A 819 -15.11 -63.26 33.48
C GLU A 819 -16.38 -63.98 32.96
N ALA A 820 -16.50 -64.18 31.63
CA ALA A 820 -17.17 -65.31 30.95
C ALA A 820 -16.94 -65.17 29.43
N THR A 821 -16.58 -66.14 28.57
CA THR A 821 -16.66 -67.63 28.46
C THR A 821 -17.87 -68.22 27.72
N GLY A 822 -17.74 -68.34 26.39
CA GLY A 822 -18.43 -69.35 25.54
C GLY A 822 -19.86 -69.05 25.07
N ARG A 823 -20.53 -69.90 24.26
CA ARG A 823 -20.09 -70.91 23.27
C ARG A 823 -21.33 -71.47 22.53
N ALA A 824 -21.29 -71.56 21.18
CA ALA A 824 -22.28 -72.20 20.28
C ALA A 824 -23.69 -71.53 20.20
N GLY A 825 -24.49 -71.72 19.14
CA GLY A 825 -24.17 -72.25 17.80
C GLY A 825 -25.35 -72.91 17.04
N ARG A 826 -25.20 -73.04 15.71
CA ARG A 826 -26.12 -73.69 14.71
C ARG A 826 -27.41 -72.90 14.37
N GLY A 827 -27.93 -72.90 13.14
CA GLY A 827 -27.36 -73.35 11.85
C GLY A 827 -28.40 -73.76 10.78
N ARG A 828 -27.96 -73.90 9.51
CA ARG A 828 -28.69 -74.31 8.27
C ARG A 828 -29.61 -73.22 7.65
N ALA A 829 -29.92 -73.21 6.34
CA ALA A 829 -29.60 -74.14 5.23
C ALA A 829 -29.11 -73.37 3.97
N ALA A 830 -28.15 -73.90 3.19
CA ALA A 830 -28.29 -74.55 1.86
C ALA A 830 -28.73 -73.63 0.68
N GLY A 831 -28.09 -73.65 -0.50
CA GLY A 831 -26.88 -74.38 -0.95
C GLY A 831 -26.72 -74.39 -2.50
N ALA A 832 -25.59 -74.94 -3.00
CA ALA A 832 -25.27 -75.24 -4.43
C ALA A 832 -25.18 -74.03 -5.41
N SER A 833 -24.60 -74.11 -6.61
CA SER A 833 -23.43 -74.87 -7.14
C SER A 833 -22.94 -74.20 -8.46
N GLU A 834 -21.95 -74.81 -9.15
CA GLU A 834 -21.12 -74.22 -10.21
C GLU A 834 -21.78 -73.90 -11.58
N ALA A 835 -21.21 -72.89 -12.26
CA ALA A 835 -20.78 -72.83 -13.69
C ALA A 835 -21.75 -72.85 -14.92
N LEU A 836 -21.62 -71.77 -15.71
CA LEU A 836 -21.41 -71.70 -17.19
C LEU A 836 -22.54 -71.86 -18.25
N HIS A 837 -22.44 -70.99 -19.29
CA HIS A 837 -22.95 -71.04 -20.69
C HIS A 837 -24.46 -70.86 -21.00
N GLY A 838 -24.83 -70.06 -22.03
CA GLY A 838 -26.23 -70.07 -22.51
C GLY A 838 -26.87 -69.10 -23.55
N ARG A 839 -26.15 -68.36 -24.43
CA ARG A 839 -26.59 -67.86 -25.79
C ARG A 839 -27.92 -67.07 -26.08
N ASP A 840 -27.78 -66.11 -27.02
CA ASP A 840 -28.70 -65.60 -28.08
C ASP A 840 -30.04 -64.90 -27.68
N ALA A 841 -30.73 -64.05 -28.48
CA ALA A 841 -30.60 -63.65 -29.89
C ALA A 841 -31.20 -62.24 -30.25
N SER A 842 -30.74 -61.63 -31.37
CA SER A 842 -31.42 -60.65 -32.28
C SER A 842 -31.89 -59.25 -31.78
N GLY A 843 -31.99 -58.19 -32.61
CA GLY A 843 -31.67 -58.04 -34.06
C GLY A 843 -31.99 -56.63 -34.64
N GLU A 844 -31.64 -56.41 -35.92
CA GLU A 844 -31.81 -55.17 -36.75
C GLU A 844 -30.96 -53.93 -36.30
N ALA A 845 -29.98 -53.35 -37.02
CA ALA A 845 -29.59 -53.22 -38.45
C ALA A 845 -30.52 -52.28 -39.26
N ARG A 846 -30.09 -51.50 -40.29
CA ARG A 846 -28.97 -51.55 -41.29
C ARG A 846 -28.58 -50.09 -41.67
N HIS A 847 -27.62 -49.63 -42.50
CA HIS A 847 -26.60 -50.07 -43.50
C HIS A 847 -25.33 -49.14 -43.32
N GLY A 848 -24.24 -49.01 -44.13
CA GLY A 848 -23.78 -49.49 -45.46
C GLY A 848 -23.98 -48.45 -46.60
N GLY A 849 -23.01 -48.00 -47.42
CA GLY A 849 -21.54 -48.22 -47.57
C GLY A 849 -20.86 -46.96 -48.16
N ARG A 850 -19.94 -46.92 -49.16
CA ARG A 850 -19.24 -47.95 -49.98
C ARG A 850 -18.15 -47.28 -50.88
N ALA A 851 -16.90 -47.78 -50.89
CA ALA A 851 -15.79 -47.60 -51.88
C ALA A 851 -15.19 -46.17 -52.08
N GLY A 852 -13.91 -45.98 -52.44
CA GLY A 852 -12.81 -46.92 -52.77
C GLY A 852 -11.68 -46.21 -53.57
N ASP A 853 -10.49 -46.75 -53.91
CA ASP A 853 -9.73 -47.98 -53.58
C ASP A 853 -8.23 -47.78 -54.06
N ALA A 854 -7.34 -48.80 -53.92
CA ALA A 854 -5.97 -48.94 -54.50
C ALA A 854 -4.77 -48.12 -53.91
N GLU A 855 -3.47 -48.44 -54.17
CA GLU A 855 -2.67 -49.69 -54.05
C GLU A 855 -1.14 -49.39 -54.25
N HIS A 856 -0.24 -50.38 -54.04
CA HIS A 856 1.25 -50.37 -54.30
C HIS A 856 2.13 -49.40 -53.43
N GLY A 857 3.43 -49.66 -53.13
CA GLY A 857 4.25 -50.89 -53.27
C GLY A 857 5.79 -50.66 -53.21
N GLY A 858 6.53 -51.40 -52.35
CA GLY A 858 8.03 -51.46 -52.25
C GLY A 858 8.61 -50.85 -50.96
N ARG A 859 9.52 -51.45 -50.15
CA ARG A 859 10.81 -52.19 -50.32
C ARG A 859 12.03 -51.32 -50.72
N VAL A 860 13.26 -51.51 -50.21
CA VAL A 860 13.82 -52.07 -48.93
C VAL A 860 15.37 -51.86 -48.93
N GLY A 861 15.99 -51.71 -47.74
CA GLY A 861 17.43 -51.95 -47.46
C GLY A 861 18.40 -50.76 -47.63
N ASP A 862 19.70 -50.85 -47.28
CA ASP A 862 20.41 -51.62 -46.23
C ASP A 862 21.91 -51.17 -46.19
N ALA A 863 22.59 -51.34 -45.03
CA ALA A 863 24.05 -51.41 -44.77
C ALA A 863 25.09 -50.38 -45.33
N GLY A 864 26.22 -50.22 -44.60
CA GLY A 864 27.46 -49.52 -45.00
C GLY A 864 27.75 -48.21 -44.23
N HIS A 865 28.62 -48.08 -43.21
CA HIS A 865 29.81 -48.79 -42.68
C HIS A 865 31.18 -48.19 -43.11
N GLY A 866 32.00 -47.76 -42.13
CA GLY A 866 33.33 -47.13 -42.31
C GLY A 866 33.31 -45.60 -42.53
N GLY A 867 34.39 -44.84 -42.26
CA GLY A 867 35.71 -45.17 -41.70
C GLY A 867 36.59 -43.91 -41.51
N ARG A 868 37.55 -43.92 -40.57
CA ARG A 868 38.41 -42.77 -40.20
C ARG A 868 39.41 -42.37 -41.30
N LEU A 869 39.75 -41.06 -41.34
CA LEU A 869 41.10 -40.43 -41.39
C LEU A 869 40.90 -38.89 -41.48
N GLY A 870 41.83 -38.00 -41.10
CA GLY A 870 43.11 -38.19 -40.42
C GLY A 870 44.07 -37.00 -40.60
N ASP A 871 44.67 -36.55 -39.49
CA ASP A 871 45.86 -35.67 -39.36
C ASP A 871 45.68 -34.12 -39.42
N ALA A 872 46.72 -33.41 -38.95
CA ALA A 872 46.75 -31.99 -38.59
C ALA A 872 47.90 -31.20 -39.26
N GLY A 873 47.95 -29.88 -39.09
CA GLY A 873 49.05 -29.05 -39.60
C GLY A 873 49.00 -27.57 -39.19
N GLU A 874 50.17 -27.04 -38.82
CA GLU A 874 50.48 -25.64 -38.51
C GLU A 874 50.25 -24.73 -39.76
N GLY A 875 50.15 -23.40 -39.71
CA GLY A 875 50.43 -22.40 -38.68
C GLY A 875 51.22 -21.22 -39.30
N GLY A 876 51.18 -20.02 -38.71
CA GLY A 876 52.04 -18.89 -39.13
C GLY A 876 51.37 -17.51 -39.20
N ALA A 877 52.11 -16.46 -38.82
CA ALA A 877 51.64 -15.08 -38.79
C ALA A 877 52.43 -14.16 -39.75
N GLY A 878 51.77 -13.13 -40.32
CA GLY A 878 52.40 -12.19 -41.26
C GLY A 878 51.89 -10.75 -41.12
N ARG A 879 52.80 -9.78 -40.96
CA ARG A 879 52.49 -8.37 -40.63
C ARG A 879 53.39 -7.41 -41.41
N ARG A 880 52.85 -6.45 -42.19
CA ARG A 880 53.63 -5.29 -42.72
C ARG A 880 52.77 -4.06 -43.11
N LYS A 881 53.42 -2.89 -43.20
CA LYS A 881 52.86 -1.51 -43.12
C LYS A 881 53.09 -0.66 -44.41
N ARG A 882 52.50 0.56 -44.44
CA ARG A 882 52.80 1.77 -45.30
C ARG A 882 52.09 1.74 -46.69
N LYS A 883 51.81 2.86 -47.41
CA LYS A 883 52.45 4.22 -47.51
C LYS A 883 51.58 5.41 -47.00
N ARG A 884 51.52 6.61 -47.65
CA ARG A 884 51.02 7.89 -47.06
C ARG A 884 50.85 9.09 -48.07
N ARG A 885 49.92 10.03 -47.80
CA ARG A 885 49.73 11.45 -48.30
C ARG A 885 49.07 11.68 -49.69
N GLY A 886 48.38 12.82 -49.96
CA GLY A 886 47.87 13.90 -49.05
C GLY A 886 47.75 15.34 -49.66
N LYS A 887 47.23 16.30 -48.86
CA LYS A 887 46.94 17.77 -49.09
C LYS A 887 45.66 18.12 -49.90
N GLY A 888 44.92 19.22 -49.61
CA GLY A 888 44.87 20.06 -48.38
C GLY A 888 44.45 21.54 -48.54
N GLY A 889 43.79 22.10 -47.51
CA GLY A 889 43.51 23.55 -47.29
C GLY A 889 42.19 24.09 -47.89
N ALA A 890 41.65 25.26 -47.49
CA ALA A 890 41.85 26.10 -46.29
C ALA A 890 40.79 27.24 -46.23
N GLY A 891 40.55 27.83 -45.05
CA GLY A 891 39.89 29.15 -44.89
C GLY A 891 38.36 29.17 -44.75
N GLY A 892 37.81 30.32 -44.34
CA GLY A 892 36.38 30.62 -44.20
C GLY A 892 36.16 32.07 -43.73
N GLY A 893 34.90 32.49 -43.59
CA GLY A 893 34.53 33.79 -42.98
C GLY A 893 33.57 34.68 -43.80
N ALA A 894 32.40 34.96 -43.21
CA ALA A 894 31.55 36.16 -43.32
C ALA A 894 31.28 36.88 -44.68
N ALA A 895 30.01 36.76 -45.13
CA ALA A 895 29.03 37.85 -45.34
C ALA A 895 29.06 38.80 -46.58
N HIS A 896 27.83 39.05 -47.07
CA HIS A 896 27.32 40.11 -47.99
C HIS A 896 27.83 40.19 -49.45
N GLY A 897 26.91 40.43 -50.41
CA GLY A 897 27.22 40.70 -51.83
C GLY A 897 26.09 40.40 -52.84
N ASP A 898 25.19 41.35 -53.02
CA ASP A 898 24.05 41.51 -53.96
C ASP A 898 23.89 40.69 -55.28
N ALA A 899 22.69 40.10 -55.42
CA ALA A 899 21.65 40.31 -56.47
C ALA A 899 21.93 40.44 -57.99
N ALA A 900 21.10 39.75 -58.81
CA ALA A 900 20.52 40.15 -60.13
C ALA A 900 19.92 38.91 -60.89
N LEU A 901 18.87 38.95 -61.72
CA LEU A 901 17.75 39.89 -61.96
C LEU A 901 16.66 39.20 -62.86
N MET A 902 15.59 39.94 -63.22
CA MET A 902 14.44 39.63 -64.12
C MET A 902 13.21 38.95 -63.49
N GLY A 903 11.99 39.53 -63.53
CA GLY A 903 11.63 40.91 -63.91
C GLY A 903 10.12 41.18 -64.12
N GLY A 904 9.64 42.35 -63.67
CA GLY A 904 8.35 42.98 -64.04
C GLY A 904 7.10 42.54 -63.24
N GLY A 905 6.18 43.43 -62.84
CA GLY A 905 6.23 44.91 -62.85
C GLY A 905 4.86 45.58 -62.58
N ASP A 906 4.83 46.53 -61.62
CA ASP A 906 3.81 47.57 -61.30
C ASP A 906 2.34 47.15 -61.03
N GLY A 907 1.56 47.82 -60.16
CA GLY A 907 1.82 48.93 -59.21
C GLY A 907 0.47 49.47 -58.68
N GLY A 908 0.20 49.58 -57.36
CA GLY A 908 0.55 50.73 -56.48
C GLY A 908 -0.75 51.44 -56.00
N ALA A 909 -0.83 52.17 -54.88
CA ALA A 909 0.11 52.46 -53.79
C ALA A 909 -0.62 52.98 -52.52
N ALA A 910 0.14 53.40 -51.48
CA ALA A 910 -0.25 53.92 -50.14
C ALA A 910 -0.81 52.87 -49.14
N GLY A 911 -0.41 52.79 -47.85
CA GLY A 911 0.57 53.57 -47.05
C GLY A 911 -0.10 54.58 -46.09
N GLY A 912 0.23 54.67 -44.79
CA GLY A 912 1.15 53.90 -43.93
C GLY A 912 1.24 54.48 -42.49
N VAL A 913 2.20 54.01 -41.68
CA VAL A 913 2.62 54.54 -40.34
C VAL A 913 1.73 54.27 -39.10
N GLY A 914 2.08 53.21 -38.36
CA GLY A 914 2.62 53.22 -36.97
C GLY A 914 1.93 53.91 -35.76
N GLY A 915 2.05 53.28 -34.57
CA GLY A 915 2.30 54.01 -33.31
C GLY A 915 1.36 53.82 -32.09
N ALA A 916 1.53 52.72 -31.35
CA ALA A 916 1.51 52.56 -29.86
C ALA A 916 0.41 53.18 -28.92
N ALA A 917 0.41 52.65 -27.69
CA ALA A 917 -0.16 53.16 -26.42
C ALA A 917 -1.63 52.82 -26.05
N GLU A 918 -1.85 52.75 -24.73
CA GLU A 918 -3.09 52.33 -24.05
C GLU A 918 -3.95 53.52 -23.60
N ALA A 919 -5.27 53.33 -23.53
CA ALA A 919 -6.17 54.08 -22.62
C ALA A 919 -7.50 53.34 -22.38
N ARG A 920 -8.22 53.69 -21.31
CA ARG A 920 -9.47 53.04 -20.86
C ARG A 920 -10.73 53.75 -21.38
N ALA A 921 -11.84 52.98 -21.49
CA ALA A 921 -13.26 53.22 -21.15
C ALA A 921 -13.79 54.68 -20.94
N PRO A 922 -15.11 54.99 -21.18
CA PRO A 922 -16.24 54.10 -20.84
C PRO A 922 -17.61 54.21 -21.61
N ARG A 923 -18.43 53.16 -21.43
CA ARG A 923 -19.91 53.09 -21.15
C ARG A 923 -21.03 53.91 -21.88
N ASP A 924 -22.04 53.13 -22.28
CA ASP A 924 -23.52 53.27 -22.05
C ASP A 924 -24.52 53.89 -23.07
N ALA A 925 -25.70 53.23 -23.13
CA ALA A 925 -27.09 53.72 -23.37
C ALA A 925 -27.72 53.93 -24.78
N ALA A 926 -28.27 52.83 -25.34
CA ALA A 926 -29.74 52.56 -25.55
C ALA A 926 -30.68 53.26 -26.60
N ALA A 927 -31.59 52.42 -27.12
CA ALA A 927 -33.02 52.62 -27.52
C ALA A 927 -33.47 53.23 -28.88
N ALA A 928 -34.42 52.56 -29.59
CA ALA A 928 -35.80 53.04 -29.90
C ALA A 928 -36.61 52.20 -30.95
N GLY A 929 -37.95 52.13 -30.78
CA GLY A 929 -38.97 51.80 -31.83
C GLY A 929 -39.32 50.32 -32.10
N GLY A 930 -40.54 49.93 -32.54
CA GLY A 930 -41.81 50.65 -32.82
C GLY A 930 -42.98 49.70 -33.24
N ALA A 931 -44.25 50.10 -33.09
CA ALA A 931 -45.43 49.19 -33.08
C ALA A 931 -46.38 49.22 -34.33
N ALA A 932 -47.32 48.26 -34.43
CA ALA A 932 -48.55 48.31 -35.29
C ALA A 932 -49.62 47.25 -34.88
N ALA A 933 -50.91 47.42 -35.28
CA ALA A 933 -52.02 46.46 -35.00
C ALA A 933 -53.28 46.66 -35.89
N GLY A 934 -54.14 45.62 -36.05
CA GLY A 934 -55.61 45.78 -36.22
C GLY A 934 -56.40 45.04 -37.34
N GLU A 935 -57.19 44.01 -36.96
CA GLU A 935 -58.47 43.51 -37.58
C GLU A 935 -58.51 43.11 -39.11
N PRO A 936 -59.64 42.64 -39.74
CA PRO A 936 -61.06 42.54 -39.34
C PRO A 936 -61.71 41.12 -39.44
N ARG A 937 -63.04 41.02 -39.73
CA ARG A 937 -63.95 39.96 -39.23
C ARG A 937 -64.86 39.24 -40.28
N ARG A 938 -65.44 38.10 -39.84
CA ARG A 938 -66.81 37.56 -40.09
C ARG A 938 -67.17 36.69 -41.34
N ALA A 939 -67.38 35.39 -41.06
CA ALA A 939 -68.58 34.55 -41.34
C ALA A 939 -69.13 34.29 -42.78
N LYS A 940 -69.33 32.99 -43.13
CA LYS A 940 -70.40 32.50 -44.03
C LYS A 940 -70.69 30.97 -43.94
N ARG A 941 -71.61 30.47 -44.78
CA ARG A 941 -72.48 29.27 -44.62
C ARG A 941 -72.02 27.96 -45.29
N ARG A 942 -72.60 26.84 -44.80
CA ARG A 942 -72.98 25.54 -45.43
C ARG A 942 -72.74 25.30 -46.94
N ALA A 943 -72.14 24.14 -47.26
CA ALA A 943 -72.45 23.14 -48.31
C ALA A 943 -71.83 21.79 -47.83
N ALA A 944 -72.35 20.55 -48.00
CA ALA A 944 -72.85 19.80 -49.17
C ALA A 944 -71.76 19.52 -50.24
N GLY A 945 -71.52 18.29 -50.74
CA GLY A 945 -72.04 16.94 -50.45
C GLY A 945 -71.66 15.97 -51.60
N ALA A 946 -71.67 14.63 -51.53
CA ALA A 946 -72.00 13.65 -50.47
C ALA A 946 -70.81 12.65 -50.29
N GLY A 947 -70.85 11.30 -50.15
CA GLY A 947 -71.91 10.26 -50.08
C GLY A 947 -71.29 8.85 -50.22
N ASP A 948 -71.98 7.71 -50.31
CA ASP A 948 -73.34 7.26 -49.92
C ASP A 948 -73.50 5.80 -50.45
N VAL A 949 -74.11 4.78 -49.81
CA VAL A 949 -74.74 4.58 -48.48
C VAL A 949 -74.13 3.27 -47.88
N VAL A 950 -74.68 2.33 -47.08
CA VAL A 950 -75.95 1.93 -46.35
C VAL A 950 -75.48 1.06 -45.14
N GLY A 951 -76.28 0.61 -44.15
CA GLY A 951 -77.72 0.77 -43.85
C GLY A 951 -78.27 -0.40 -42.98
N ALA A 952 -79.32 -0.13 -42.17
CA ALA A 952 -80.09 -1.05 -41.30
C ALA A 952 -79.36 -1.73 -40.09
N GLY A 953 -79.92 -1.74 -38.87
CA GLY A 953 -81.08 -0.99 -38.34
C GLY A 953 -81.61 -1.46 -36.96
N VAL A 954 -82.35 -0.56 -36.27
CA VAL A 954 -83.26 -0.79 -35.10
C VAL A 954 -82.61 -1.23 -33.76
N GLY A 955 -82.94 -0.69 -32.56
CA GLY A 955 -83.74 0.49 -32.17
C GLY A 955 -84.32 0.43 -30.74
N SER A 956 -84.61 1.60 -30.11
CA SER A 956 -85.41 1.81 -28.87
C SER A 956 -84.86 1.29 -27.51
N SER A 957 -85.30 1.72 -26.30
CA SER A 957 -85.80 3.03 -25.80
C SER A 957 -86.02 3.06 -24.25
N ALA A 958 -85.92 4.26 -23.65
CA ALA A 958 -86.71 4.77 -22.51
C ALA A 958 -86.56 4.26 -21.03
N ALA A 959 -86.45 5.27 -20.14
CA ALA A 959 -87.09 5.46 -18.82
C ALA A 959 -86.84 4.51 -17.61
N GLY A 960 -86.85 5.12 -16.41
CA GLY A 960 -86.88 4.45 -15.09
C GLY A 960 -86.67 5.45 -13.94
N ALA A 961 -87.47 5.37 -12.87
CA ALA A 961 -87.38 6.25 -11.69
C ALA A 961 -86.96 5.45 -10.43
N GLY A 962 -86.50 6.14 -9.38
CA GLY A 962 -86.09 5.52 -8.11
C GLY A 962 -87.15 5.57 -7.00
N GLY A 963 -86.93 4.85 -5.90
CA GLY A 963 -87.83 4.89 -4.73
C GLY A 963 -87.42 4.05 -3.51
N ARG A 964 -87.06 4.75 -2.42
CA ARG A 964 -87.48 4.57 -0.99
C ARG A 964 -87.59 3.19 -0.30
N GLU A 965 -87.00 3.18 0.91
CA GLU A 965 -87.56 2.77 2.24
C GLU A 965 -87.67 1.29 2.71
N ALA A 966 -87.50 1.16 4.05
CA ALA A 966 -87.93 0.13 5.04
C ALA A 966 -87.73 -1.38 4.74
N GLY A 967 -87.14 -2.22 5.61
CA GLY A 967 -86.96 -2.20 7.08
C GLY A 967 -87.76 -3.34 7.75
N GLY A 968 -87.18 -4.03 8.75
CA GLY A 968 -87.94 -4.86 9.73
C GLY A 968 -87.38 -6.25 10.10
N GLY A 969 -87.05 -6.44 11.39
CA GLY A 969 -87.04 -7.74 12.10
C GLY A 969 -85.89 -8.74 11.87
N GLU A 970 -85.59 -9.69 12.76
CA GLU A 970 -85.92 -9.77 14.21
C GLU A 970 -85.03 -10.83 14.94
N GLY A 971 -84.69 -10.60 16.23
CA GLY A 971 -84.15 -11.60 17.19
C GLY A 971 -82.71 -12.15 16.98
N GLY A 972 -81.88 -12.37 18.01
CA GLY A 972 -81.96 -11.93 19.41
C GLY A 972 -80.90 -12.58 20.35
N ALA A 973 -80.32 -11.78 21.27
CA ALA A 973 -79.55 -12.16 22.47
C ALA A 973 -78.19 -12.92 22.30
N ARG A 974 -77.13 -12.71 23.13
CA ARG A 974 -76.89 -11.73 24.23
C ARG A 974 -75.38 -11.56 24.54
N LYS A 975 -74.94 -10.30 24.73
CA LYS A 975 -73.76 -9.78 25.50
C LYS A 975 -72.35 -10.40 25.33
N GLY A 976 -71.33 -9.55 25.07
CA GLY A 976 -69.91 -9.98 25.02
C GLY A 976 -68.78 -8.93 25.16
N GLY A 977 -69.04 -7.62 25.05
CA GLY A 977 -68.06 -6.55 25.37
C GLY A 977 -67.09 -6.10 24.26
N GLY A 978 -66.60 -4.86 24.37
CA GLY A 978 -65.31 -4.38 23.82
C GLY A 978 -65.08 -4.32 22.29
N ARG A 979 -65.58 -3.28 21.62
CA ARG A 979 -64.99 -2.77 20.34
C ARG A 979 -64.08 -1.57 20.65
N SER A 980 -63.24 -1.01 19.77
CA SER A 980 -63.09 -1.16 18.31
C SER A 980 -61.69 -0.82 17.78
N ARG A 981 -61.24 -1.54 16.75
CA ARG A 981 -60.61 -0.94 15.55
C ARG A 981 -61.59 -1.09 14.38
N ARG A 982 -61.56 -0.15 13.43
CA ARG A 982 -61.85 -0.35 12.00
C ARG A 982 -61.43 0.88 11.20
N GLU A 983 -60.91 0.66 10.00
CA GLU A 983 -60.68 1.71 8.98
C GLU A 983 -62.01 2.12 8.32
N VAL A 984 -61.95 2.92 7.22
CA VAL A 984 -62.48 2.58 5.87
C VAL A 984 -62.72 3.83 4.97
N ILE A 985 -62.11 3.85 3.77
CA ILE A 985 -62.48 4.58 2.52
C ILE A 985 -62.36 6.13 2.46
N ALA A 986 -62.12 6.81 1.31
CA ALA A 986 -61.32 6.52 0.08
C ALA A 986 -61.26 7.75 -0.88
N LEU A 987 -60.51 7.60 -2.00
CA LEU A 987 -60.71 8.16 -3.36
C LEU A 987 -60.65 9.70 -3.62
N GLY A 988 -59.55 10.12 -4.28
CA GLY A 988 -59.58 10.44 -5.72
C GLY A 988 -59.67 11.90 -6.21
N ASN A 989 -58.67 12.35 -6.98
CA ASN A 989 -58.85 13.16 -8.21
C ASN A 989 -57.56 13.22 -9.07
N GLU A 990 -57.69 13.66 -10.33
CA GLU A 990 -56.63 13.67 -11.36
C GLU A 990 -56.09 15.09 -11.73
N VAL A 991 -55.18 15.10 -12.72
CA VAL A 991 -54.83 16.19 -13.68
C VAL A 991 -53.81 17.26 -13.24
N LEU A 992 -52.57 17.12 -13.71
CA LEU A 992 -51.96 18.00 -14.75
C LEU A 992 -50.62 17.43 -15.25
N ALA A 993 -50.04 17.99 -16.31
CA ALA A 993 -48.90 17.42 -17.06
C ALA A 993 -47.88 18.48 -17.52
N GLY A 994 -46.63 18.07 -17.80
CA GLY A 994 -45.70 18.82 -18.67
C GLY A 994 -44.20 18.66 -18.42
N ALA A 995 -43.44 18.44 -19.51
CA ALA A 995 -41.97 18.48 -19.65
C ALA A 995 -41.12 17.48 -18.83
N GLY A 996 -39.88 17.12 -19.23
CA GLY A 996 -39.22 17.26 -20.55
C GLY A 996 -37.75 17.74 -20.50
N ARG A 997 -36.85 17.05 -21.24
CA ARG A 997 -35.36 17.23 -21.34
C ARG A 997 -34.62 16.56 -20.16
N ARG A 998 -33.55 15.76 -20.34
CA ARG A 998 -32.25 15.84 -21.07
C ARG A 998 -31.15 16.64 -20.32
N GLY A 999 -30.15 15.92 -19.83
CA GLY A 999 -28.85 16.35 -19.26
C GLY A 999 -28.20 15.11 -18.60
N ALA A 1000 -27.00 14.66 -18.98
CA ALA A 1000 -25.69 15.26 -18.73
C ALA A 1000 -25.38 15.26 -17.21
N SER A 1001 -24.69 14.26 -16.64
CA SER A 1001 -23.28 13.84 -16.82
C SER A 1001 -22.29 14.62 -15.93
N SER A 1002 -21.98 14.05 -14.77
CA SER A 1002 -20.77 14.27 -13.98
C SER A 1002 -20.48 12.97 -13.21
N GLY A 1003 -19.24 12.52 -13.03
CA GLY A 1003 -17.98 13.25 -13.15
C GLY A 1003 -17.58 13.76 -11.78
N GLY A 1004 -16.93 12.92 -10.98
CA GLY A 1004 -16.54 13.25 -9.61
C GLY A 1004 -15.48 12.27 -9.11
N GLY A 1005 -14.25 12.77 -8.97
CA GLY A 1005 -13.16 12.01 -8.37
C GLY A 1005 -13.41 11.74 -6.89
N GLY A 1006 -12.84 10.65 -6.39
CA GLY A 1006 -13.01 10.21 -4.99
C GLY A 1006 -11.66 10.15 -4.28
N LEU A 1007 -11.55 10.85 -3.15
CA LEU A 1007 -10.34 10.93 -2.33
C LEU A 1007 -10.71 10.70 -0.85
N ASP A 1008 -10.75 9.43 -0.45
CA ASP A 1008 -10.95 9.03 0.95
C ASP A 1008 -9.62 9.02 1.74
N TRP A 1009 -9.68 8.77 3.05
CA TRP A 1009 -8.55 8.93 3.96
C TRP A 1009 -8.19 7.68 4.77
N ALA A 1010 -6.90 7.44 4.85
CA ALA A 1010 -6.26 6.88 6.04
C ALA A 1010 -4.84 7.44 6.08
N SER A 1011 -4.55 8.44 6.93
CA SER A 1011 -3.17 8.94 7.11
C SER A 1011 -2.69 9.11 8.54
N GLY A 1012 -3.56 9.17 9.56
CA GLY A 1012 -3.14 9.17 10.97
C GLY A 1012 -2.28 7.94 11.38
N VAL A 1013 -2.46 6.80 10.70
CA VAL A 1013 -1.70 5.55 10.92
C VAL A 1013 -0.73 5.23 9.75
N ASN A 1014 -0.91 5.88 8.59
CA ASN A 1014 -0.42 5.37 7.30
C ASN A 1014 0.97 5.89 6.91
N ALA A 1015 1.49 6.93 7.60
CA ALA A 1015 2.87 7.41 7.42
C ALA A 1015 3.91 6.26 7.51
N LEU A 1016 3.65 5.29 8.40
CA LEU A 1016 4.50 4.11 8.62
C LEU A 1016 4.42 3.06 7.49
N ALA A 1017 3.28 2.91 6.82
CA ALA A 1017 3.20 2.08 5.62
C ALA A 1017 3.87 2.78 4.43
N LYS A 1018 3.73 4.11 4.34
CA LYS A 1018 4.37 5.01 3.38
C LYS A 1018 5.91 5.14 3.57
N GLY A 1019 6.58 4.18 4.21
CA GLY A 1019 8.04 4.08 4.23
C GLY A 1019 8.67 4.13 2.81
N GLY A 1020 9.69 4.98 2.64
CA GLY A 1020 10.29 5.26 1.33
C GLY A 1020 11.51 4.37 1.02
N ARG A 1021 11.43 3.57 -0.05
CA ARG A 1021 12.59 2.93 -0.69
C ARG A 1021 13.27 3.93 -1.65
N ARG A 1022 14.61 4.02 -1.61
CA ARG A 1022 15.41 4.65 -2.69
C ARG A 1022 15.71 3.63 -3.80
N SER A 1023 15.89 4.12 -5.02
CA SER A 1023 16.52 3.36 -6.11
C SER A 1023 18.02 3.13 -5.80
N SER A 1024 18.49 1.90 -5.99
CA SER A 1024 19.81 1.43 -5.54
C SER A 1024 20.94 1.70 -6.55
N GLY A 1025 21.24 2.98 -6.77
CA GLY A 1025 22.33 3.43 -7.65
C GLY A 1025 23.73 3.40 -7.02
N GLY A 1026 24.40 2.24 -7.04
CA GLY A 1026 25.80 2.13 -6.61
C GLY A 1026 26.79 2.89 -7.51
N GLY A 1027 27.82 3.50 -6.91
CA GLY A 1027 28.90 4.21 -7.62
C GLY A 1027 30.27 3.54 -7.43
N SER A 1028 31.13 3.61 -8.46
CA SER A 1028 32.42 2.90 -8.50
C SER A 1028 33.53 3.70 -9.20
N GLY A 1029 34.70 3.77 -8.58
CA GLY A 1029 35.96 4.30 -9.17
C GLY A 1029 36.88 4.82 -8.05
N SER A 1030 38.05 4.22 -7.74
CA SER A 1030 39.28 4.03 -8.54
C SER A 1030 40.09 5.33 -8.75
N GLY A 1031 41.38 5.42 -8.40
CA GLY A 1031 42.29 4.44 -7.78
C GLY A 1031 43.76 4.90 -7.88
N GLY A 1032 44.72 4.12 -7.36
CA GLY A 1032 46.17 4.41 -7.49
C GLY A 1032 47.06 3.41 -6.75
N GLY A 1033 48.20 3.03 -7.34
CA GLY A 1033 49.12 2.02 -6.79
C GLY A 1033 50.11 2.55 -5.74
N SER A 1034 51.19 1.84 -5.38
CA SER A 1034 51.73 0.59 -5.97
C SER A 1034 52.79 -0.08 -5.07
N GLY A 1035 52.73 -1.41 -4.90
CA GLY A 1035 53.76 -2.22 -4.24
C GLY A 1035 53.86 -2.05 -2.71
N SER A 1036 54.63 -2.86 -1.98
CA SER A 1036 55.28 -4.16 -2.29
C SER A 1036 55.77 -4.81 -0.99
N GLY A 1037 55.92 -6.15 -0.97
CA GLY A 1037 56.71 -6.83 0.08
C GLY A 1037 55.92 -7.67 1.09
N ALA A 1038 56.38 -8.91 1.25
CA ALA A 1038 55.85 -9.94 2.14
C ALA A 1038 56.05 -9.68 3.64
N GLY A 1039 55.34 -10.46 4.48
CA GLY A 1039 56.01 -11.13 5.61
C GLY A 1039 55.43 -10.95 7.02
N GLY A 1040 54.66 -11.94 7.48
CA GLY A 1040 54.98 -12.67 8.71
C GLY A 1040 54.79 -12.04 10.10
N GLY A 1041 53.56 -12.10 10.63
CA GLY A 1041 53.29 -12.40 12.05
C GLY A 1041 53.62 -11.34 13.12
N GLY A 1042 53.42 -11.69 14.41
CA GLY A 1042 53.98 -10.97 15.56
C GLY A 1042 53.05 -10.70 16.75
N GLY A 1043 51.88 -10.08 16.51
CA GLY A 1043 50.80 -9.91 17.50
C GLY A 1043 51.11 -9.13 18.80
N LYS A 1044 50.26 -9.38 19.82
CA LYS A 1044 50.29 -8.90 21.22
C LYS A 1044 50.01 -7.40 21.52
N LYS A 1045 48.99 -7.24 22.38
CA LYS A 1045 48.71 -6.13 23.33
C LYS A 1045 48.13 -4.82 22.76
N ARG A 1046 47.39 -3.99 23.53
CA ARG A 1046 46.43 -4.19 24.65
C ARG A 1046 46.03 -2.76 25.12
N ARG A 1047 44.73 -2.43 25.16
CA ARG A 1047 44.21 -1.13 25.68
C ARG A 1047 44.63 0.10 24.84
N LYS A 1048 43.92 1.24 24.90
CA LYS A 1048 42.74 1.57 25.71
C LYS A 1048 41.44 1.31 24.98
#